data_AF-A0A6N7PTX5-F1
#
_entry.id   AF-A0A6N7PTX5-F1
#
_cell.length_a   1.000
_cell.length_b   1.000
_cell.length_c   1.000
_cell.angle_alpha   90.00
_cell.angle_beta   90.00
_cell.angle_gamma   90.00
#
_symmetry.space_group_name_H-M   'P 1'
#
loop_
_entity.id
_entity.type
_entity.pdbx_description
1 polymer ?
#
loop_
_entity_poly.entity_id
_entity_poly.type
_entity_poly.pdbx_seq_one_letter_code
_entity_poly.pdbx_strand_id
1 'polypeptide(L)'
;MVKPAMMTHEIESLIREAGLLEGLGQDAADALLERTVVQRYESGAQIVREGEIGDAAFVLVEGICQVFGARPGGGVIRLARLEPGALFGEQALLGRAGGRRAATVRATGPVAVARIAAQDFRNALPPDHPRREALVRLGEEQLRDRLVQQSSLFRTLRALGGEHGGLDAELVTYERGEALFYQGEPADAVYVVVSGAVGVYVDKDGRPQLLTRVEAGHCVGERGLLRRESRAATAVVEDPVTAFRIPGDRFLALLERSPELREYLDSLESVYELPHRGFVTIFAGRFLGKPCITSLYHLPRGRHALASHVPGEELHHLTVSEPGLEGPHDERGKHRFVDARRGLEREIVVTPDDGRILSFTARGDWVDLPKLYALALEGGSLSPWQCAAFSETGSIDLESPPSLVPDDEIVCTCLRVRRRDLRRAILAGCNTPEAIRDKTRAGSACGACLPRIADMLGKSAWTAAEIVSTVDVCPGVRAFRLVPRGGAPIPAEPGQHIVIQAEIDGRFIERPYTLSAPTTSGHYEITVKRLQGGVFTTWLFERRPEDALIRVSAPGGHFTLPRNDRPVVYLVAGIGVTPAIAAVRAIREEGASRRVHVDYSAHSPASAPYADELHALAAACPNVTARIRFTEVWGRLGKDELASLVEAHPDAEWFLCGPIPYLRAMSQLLLEQGVLDTHLHIEEFIAGSVVVAQPGRRPSLLAPPMSAPPVPLSPSFPTSLLPKAPPPVAITYAPSSPARPAAPAAAEKPRAEGGCPFAHGTHREDGLGVIPPIVAGQDSSVAEEARAYLAQFYREKGAPRAFAVRWVEVAAELERTGTYVQTYDELSFGAKLAWRNSTRCVGRLFWSGLEVRDMRHLKDEDEILSALVEHIELATHGGNLRAMMTVLAPADRAGEGPRVWNGQLLRYAGYPNPDGTVTGDPMNVELTRKALELGWKGGPRTRFDLLPLIVKLPGRAPRWKEIPRRVVREVPLVHPDLPWFASLGLKWYALPAVAELLLDLGGVKYTAAPFNGWYMATEIGARNFSDPHRYNMLPVIADRLGLDTQRASSLWRDRAQVELTRAVVHSFERAGVKIVDHHTASEDFLQFAQAEEGVGRCVHMRWSWIVPPIGSSATSVFHMDEDHHPDISLKPNLFYQPKPWATPA
;
A
#
# COMPACT_ATOMS: atom_id res chain seq x y z
N MET A 1 -58.28 9.61 1.98
CA MET A 1 -59.31 8.57 2.20
C MET A 1 -60.33 8.65 1.06
N VAL A 2 -60.43 7.63 0.21
CA VAL A 2 -61.43 7.46 -0.86
C VAL A 2 -61.82 5.96 -0.87
N LYS A 3 -63.05 5.60 -1.29
CA LYS A 3 -63.59 4.24 -1.11
C LYS A 3 -63.10 3.21 -2.15
N PRO A 4 -63.06 1.90 -1.81
CA PRO A 4 -62.58 0.84 -2.70
C PRO A 4 -63.71 -0.12 -3.13
N ALA A 5 -64.16 -0.08 -4.39
CA ALA A 5 -65.26 -0.96 -4.84
C ALA A 5 -65.34 -1.29 -6.36
N MET A 6 -64.45 -0.75 -7.22
CA MET A 6 -64.53 -0.94 -8.68
C MET A 6 -63.26 -1.49 -9.35
N MET A 7 -62.15 -1.67 -8.62
CA MET A 7 -60.82 -1.95 -9.20
C MET A 7 -60.40 -3.43 -9.12
N THR A 8 -61.25 -4.34 -8.62
CA THR A 8 -60.80 -5.70 -8.22
C THR A 8 -60.70 -6.67 -9.41
N HIS A 9 -61.73 -6.73 -10.27
CA HIS A 9 -61.85 -7.78 -11.28
C HIS A 9 -60.97 -7.57 -12.52
N GLU A 10 -60.73 -6.33 -12.92
CA GLU A 10 -59.77 -6.01 -14.00
C GLU A 10 -58.34 -6.38 -13.59
N ILE A 11 -58.00 -6.15 -12.32
CA ILE A 11 -56.69 -6.51 -11.74
C ILE A 11 -56.56 -8.01 -11.57
N GLU A 12 -57.63 -8.71 -11.20
CA GLU A 12 -57.69 -10.17 -11.22
C GLU A 12 -57.39 -10.72 -12.64
N SER A 13 -58.04 -10.19 -13.68
CA SER A 13 -57.80 -10.61 -15.08
C SER A 13 -56.34 -10.44 -15.45
N LEU A 14 -55.74 -9.28 -15.20
CA LEU A 14 -54.34 -9.00 -15.54
C LEU A 14 -53.34 -9.88 -14.74
N ILE A 15 -53.67 -10.30 -13.52
CA ILE A 15 -52.85 -11.25 -12.73
C ILE A 15 -53.03 -12.70 -13.21
N ARG A 16 -54.20 -13.05 -13.78
CA ARG A 16 -54.42 -14.32 -14.51
C ARG A 16 -53.68 -14.33 -15.85
N GLU A 17 -53.71 -13.23 -16.62
CA GLU A 17 -53.01 -13.04 -17.90
C GLU A 17 -51.49 -13.00 -17.75
N ALA A 18 -50.99 -12.47 -16.63
CA ALA A 18 -49.60 -12.63 -16.19
C ALA A 18 -49.18 -14.10 -15.93
N GLY A 19 -50.15 -15.03 -15.98
CA GLY A 19 -49.98 -16.45 -15.69
C GLY A 19 -49.52 -16.72 -14.25
N LEU A 20 -49.73 -15.79 -13.31
CA LEU A 20 -49.25 -15.96 -11.94
C LEU A 20 -50.12 -16.93 -11.13
N LEU A 21 -51.41 -17.02 -11.48
CA LEU A 21 -52.39 -17.90 -10.83
C LEU A 21 -52.51 -19.28 -11.51
N GLU A 22 -51.71 -19.56 -12.54
CA GLU A 22 -51.73 -20.85 -13.23
C GLU A 22 -51.28 -21.99 -12.31
N GLY A 23 -52.17 -22.98 -12.11
CA GLY A 23 -51.91 -24.13 -11.24
C GLY A 23 -52.10 -23.86 -9.75
N LEU A 24 -52.55 -22.67 -9.34
CA LEU A 24 -52.98 -22.42 -7.96
C LEU A 24 -54.39 -22.98 -7.72
N GLY A 25 -54.63 -23.53 -6.53
CA GLY A 25 -55.99 -23.81 -6.05
C GLY A 25 -56.75 -22.51 -5.77
N GLN A 26 -58.09 -22.55 -5.88
CA GLN A 26 -58.95 -21.37 -5.76
C GLN A 26 -58.68 -20.57 -4.48
N ASP A 27 -58.71 -21.22 -3.32
CA ASP A 27 -58.44 -20.60 -2.01
C ASP A 27 -57.08 -19.90 -1.93
N ALA A 28 -56.06 -20.42 -2.62
CA ALA A 28 -54.71 -19.85 -2.66
C ALA A 28 -54.59 -18.69 -3.65
N ALA A 29 -55.34 -18.72 -4.76
CA ALA A 29 -55.45 -17.60 -5.68
C ALA A 29 -56.20 -16.44 -5.02
N ASP A 30 -57.33 -16.70 -4.37
CA ASP A 30 -58.15 -15.70 -3.69
C ASP A 30 -57.39 -15.06 -2.51
N ALA A 31 -56.69 -15.87 -1.70
CA ALA A 31 -55.83 -15.36 -0.62
C ALA A 31 -54.64 -14.53 -1.12
N LEU A 32 -54.15 -14.75 -2.35
CA LEU A 32 -53.11 -13.92 -2.97
C LEU A 32 -53.70 -12.60 -3.49
N LEU A 33 -54.89 -12.65 -4.09
CA LEU A 33 -55.63 -11.49 -4.60
C LEU A 33 -56.05 -10.54 -3.47
N GLU A 34 -56.60 -11.05 -2.35
CA GLU A 34 -56.97 -10.24 -1.17
C GLU A 34 -55.79 -9.43 -0.59
N ARG A 35 -54.56 -9.94 -0.73
CA ARG A 35 -53.33 -9.35 -0.19
C ARG A 35 -52.58 -8.49 -1.20
N THR A 36 -53.02 -8.45 -2.44
CA THR A 36 -52.38 -7.68 -3.51
C THR A 36 -52.72 -6.20 -3.38
N VAL A 37 -51.70 -5.35 -3.24
CA VAL A 37 -51.87 -3.90 -3.03
C VAL A 37 -51.57 -3.14 -4.31
N VAL A 38 -52.56 -2.37 -4.79
CA VAL A 38 -52.39 -1.49 -5.95
C VAL A 38 -51.56 -0.26 -5.56
N GLN A 39 -50.46 -0.02 -6.27
CA GLN A 39 -49.59 1.13 -6.09
C GLN A 39 -49.50 1.94 -7.38
N ARG A 40 -49.52 3.27 -7.25
CA ARG A 40 -49.39 4.20 -8.38
C ARG A 40 -48.04 4.92 -8.31
N TYR A 41 -47.43 5.08 -9.48
CA TYR A 41 -46.09 5.64 -9.65
C TYR A 41 -46.11 6.70 -10.76
N GLU A 42 -45.45 7.82 -10.51
CA GLU A 42 -45.33 8.93 -11.47
C GLU A 42 -44.30 8.63 -12.57
N SER A 43 -44.36 9.40 -13.66
CA SER A 43 -43.42 9.27 -14.78
C SER A 43 -41.96 9.37 -14.33
N GLY A 44 -41.13 8.44 -14.79
CA GLY A 44 -39.72 8.36 -14.42
C GLY A 44 -39.42 7.65 -13.10
N ALA A 45 -40.43 7.31 -12.29
CA ALA A 45 -40.23 6.56 -11.05
C ALA A 45 -39.68 5.15 -11.31
N GLN A 46 -38.76 4.71 -10.45
CA GLN A 46 -38.20 3.35 -10.45
C GLN A 46 -39.03 2.48 -9.50
N ILE A 47 -39.57 1.38 -9.99
CA ILE A 47 -40.50 0.49 -9.26
C ILE A 47 -39.72 -0.65 -8.59
N VAL A 48 -38.68 -1.14 -9.27
CA VAL A 48 -37.60 -1.95 -8.72
C VAL A 48 -36.28 -1.48 -9.34
N ARG A 49 -35.17 -1.53 -8.61
CA ARG A 49 -33.82 -1.27 -9.13
C ARG A 49 -32.95 -2.50 -9.03
N GLU A 50 -32.10 -2.67 -10.05
CA GLU A 50 -31.11 -3.73 -10.19
C GLU A 50 -30.19 -3.83 -8.95
N GLY A 51 -29.97 -5.05 -8.45
CA GLY A 51 -29.16 -5.31 -7.25
C GLY A 51 -29.89 -5.16 -5.90
N GLU A 52 -31.07 -4.54 -5.84
CA GLU A 52 -31.89 -4.49 -4.62
C GLU A 52 -32.41 -5.89 -4.22
N ILE A 53 -32.81 -6.07 -2.96
CA ILE A 53 -33.38 -7.34 -2.48
C ILE A 53 -34.85 -7.47 -2.92
N GLY A 54 -35.27 -8.69 -3.26
CA GLY A 54 -36.64 -9.03 -3.63
C GLY A 54 -37.62 -8.96 -2.46
N ASP A 55 -38.34 -7.84 -2.34
CA ASP A 55 -39.35 -7.59 -1.31
C ASP A 55 -40.81 -7.80 -1.78
N ALA A 56 -41.02 -7.85 -3.10
CA ALA A 56 -42.32 -8.08 -3.75
C ALA A 56 -42.18 -8.45 -5.24
N ALA A 57 -43.20 -9.09 -5.82
CA ALA A 57 -43.42 -9.18 -7.26
C ALA A 57 -44.46 -8.14 -7.69
N PHE A 58 -44.49 -7.81 -8.99
CA PHE A 58 -45.37 -6.79 -9.52
C PHE A 58 -46.02 -7.27 -10.83
N VAL A 59 -47.32 -7.02 -11.00
CA VAL A 59 -47.99 -7.09 -12.29
C VAL A 59 -48.34 -5.67 -12.74
N LEU A 60 -48.04 -5.32 -13.99
CA LEU A 60 -48.39 -4.01 -14.55
C LEU A 60 -49.90 -3.95 -14.83
N VAL A 61 -50.60 -2.99 -14.23
CA VAL A 61 -52.06 -2.83 -14.34
C VAL A 61 -52.43 -1.72 -15.32
N GLU A 62 -51.76 -0.57 -15.24
CA GLU A 62 -52.08 0.63 -16.02
C GLU A 62 -50.79 1.31 -16.49
N GLY A 63 -50.76 1.76 -17.74
CA GLY A 63 -49.62 2.47 -18.32
C GLY A 63 -48.49 1.54 -18.81
N ILE A 64 -47.28 2.09 -18.97
CA ILE A 64 -46.14 1.43 -19.64
C ILE A 64 -44.87 1.56 -18.78
N CYS A 65 -44.14 0.46 -18.65
CA CYS A 65 -42.84 0.42 -17.99
C CYS A 65 -41.73 0.02 -18.97
N GLN A 66 -40.51 0.47 -18.68
CA GLN A 66 -39.31 0.12 -19.42
C GLN A 66 -38.35 -0.63 -18.50
N VAL A 67 -37.96 -1.84 -18.91
CA VAL A 67 -36.90 -2.62 -18.26
C VAL A 67 -35.55 -2.12 -18.75
N PHE A 68 -34.64 -1.90 -17.81
CA PHE A 68 -33.25 -1.52 -18.02
C PHE A 68 -32.33 -2.51 -17.33
N GLY A 69 -31.28 -2.95 -18.01
CA GLY A 69 -30.14 -3.65 -17.40
C GLY A 69 -28.88 -2.78 -17.45
N ALA A 70 -27.90 -3.06 -16.59
CA ALA A 70 -26.59 -2.45 -16.68
C ALA A 70 -25.81 -2.90 -17.94
N ARG A 71 -24.92 -2.04 -18.45
CA ARG A 71 -23.79 -2.42 -19.30
C ARG A 71 -22.50 -2.52 -18.47
N PRO A 72 -21.58 -3.45 -18.78
CA PRO A 72 -20.17 -3.28 -18.45
C PRO A 72 -19.67 -1.91 -18.94
N GLY A 73 -18.83 -1.25 -18.14
CA GLY A 73 -18.37 0.12 -18.41
C GLY A 73 -19.39 1.24 -18.14
N GLY A 74 -20.62 0.91 -17.72
CA GLY A 74 -21.63 1.89 -17.31
C GLY A 74 -22.60 2.33 -18.40
N GLY A 75 -23.86 2.55 -18.01
CA GLY A 75 -24.97 2.88 -18.89
C GLY A 75 -26.08 1.83 -18.85
N VAL A 76 -27.26 2.19 -19.37
CA VAL A 76 -28.47 1.34 -19.31
C VAL A 76 -28.87 0.81 -20.69
N ILE A 77 -29.00 -0.50 -20.83
CA ILE A 77 -29.63 -1.14 -22.00
C ILE A 77 -31.13 -1.28 -21.75
N ARG A 78 -31.94 -0.84 -22.72
CA ARG A 78 -33.38 -1.12 -22.77
C ARG A 78 -33.56 -2.61 -23.10
N LEU A 79 -33.85 -3.43 -22.09
CA LEU A 79 -33.98 -4.89 -22.24
C LEU A 79 -35.35 -5.26 -22.84
N ALA A 80 -36.43 -4.74 -22.27
CA ALA A 80 -37.80 -5.02 -22.68
C ALA A 80 -38.72 -3.84 -22.36
N ARG A 81 -39.79 -3.68 -23.13
CA ARG A 81 -40.93 -2.79 -22.80
C ARG A 81 -42.01 -3.66 -22.16
N LEU A 82 -42.56 -3.22 -21.03
CA LEU A 82 -43.66 -3.89 -20.36
C LEU A 82 -44.96 -3.11 -20.61
N GLU A 83 -46.01 -3.86 -20.92
CA GLU A 83 -47.38 -3.38 -21.12
C GLU A 83 -48.28 -4.07 -20.05
N PRO A 84 -49.54 -3.64 -19.86
CA PRO A 84 -50.44 -4.25 -18.88
C PRO A 84 -50.53 -5.78 -19.01
N GLY A 85 -50.60 -6.47 -17.87
CA GLY A 85 -50.51 -7.93 -17.76
C GLY A 85 -49.08 -8.47 -17.60
N ALA A 86 -48.04 -7.65 -17.78
CA ALA A 86 -46.66 -8.09 -17.58
C ALA A 86 -46.30 -8.30 -16.09
N LEU A 87 -45.86 -9.51 -15.74
CA LEU A 87 -45.19 -9.85 -14.47
C LEU A 87 -43.74 -9.35 -14.48
N PHE A 88 -43.26 -8.80 -13.36
CA PHE A 88 -41.85 -8.49 -13.17
C PHE A 88 -41.39 -8.49 -11.70
N GLY A 89 -40.08 -8.74 -11.52
CA GLY A 89 -39.39 -8.75 -10.22
C GLY A 89 -39.46 -10.08 -9.49
N GLU A 90 -40.22 -11.05 -9.99
CA GLU A 90 -40.47 -12.39 -9.46
C GLU A 90 -39.20 -13.24 -9.37
N GLN A 91 -38.24 -13.12 -10.29
CA GLN A 91 -36.96 -13.86 -10.26
C GLN A 91 -36.21 -13.70 -8.93
N ALA A 92 -36.29 -12.52 -8.32
CA ALA A 92 -35.67 -12.23 -7.02
C ALA A 92 -36.35 -12.96 -5.84
N LEU A 93 -37.60 -13.41 -6.00
CA LEU A 93 -38.35 -14.17 -5.00
C LEU A 93 -38.20 -15.69 -5.17
N LEU A 94 -37.86 -16.14 -6.38
CA LEU A 94 -37.68 -17.55 -6.72
C LEU A 94 -36.40 -18.16 -6.11
N GLY A 95 -35.48 -17.32 -5.60
CA GLY A 95 -34.28 -17.72 -4.85
C GLY A 95 -32.96 -17.62 -5.61
N ARG A 96 -32.93 -16.98 -6.78
CA ARG A 96 -31.71 -16.82 -7.60
C ARG A 96 -30.95 -15.53 -7.26
N ALA A 97 -29.63 -15.54 -7.48
CA ALA A 97 -28.71 -14.40 -7.26
C ALA A 97 -28.90 -13.69 -5.90
N GLY A 98 -28.79 -14.44 -4.80
CA GLY A 98 -28.97 -13.93 -3.44
C GLY A 98 -30.35 -13.33 -3.15
N GLY A 99 -31.35 -13.60 -3.99
CA GLY A 99 -32.67 -12.97 -3.95
C GLY A 99 -32.68 -11.51 -4.43
N ARG A 100 -31.79 -11.13 -5.36
CA ARG A 100 -31.66 -9.75 -5.86
C ARG A 100 -32.36 -9.49 -7.20
N ARG A 101 -32.70 -8.23 -7.47
CA ARG A 101 -33.31 -7.78 -8.74
C ARG A 101 -32.31 -7.86 -9.91
N ALA A 102 -32.63 -8.62 -10.95
CA ALA A 102 -31.79 -8.82 -12.15
C ALA A 102 -31.95 -7.75 -13.26
N ALA A 103 -32.69 -6.66 -12.97
CA ALA A 103 -32.90 -5.49 -13.82
C ALA A 103 -33.56 -4.34 -13.02
N THR A 104 -33.47 -3.12 -13.54
CA THR A 104 -34.24 -1.94 -13.08
C THR A 104 -35.50 -1.77 -13.93
N VAL A 105 -36.66 -1.54 -13.33
CA VAL A 105 -37.92 -1.25 -14.05
C VAL A 105 -38.39 0.16 -13.72
N ARG A 106 -38.66 0.97 -14.75
CA ARG A 106 -39.02 2.39 -14.62
C ARG A 106 -40.31 2.71 -15.37
N ALA A 107 -41.19 3.49 -14.75
CA ALA A 107 -42.39 4.04 -15.37
C ALA A 107 -42.04 5.04 -16.48
N THR A 108 -42.65 4.93 -17.67
CA THR A 108 -42.42 5.90 -18.78
C THR A 108 -43.48 7.00 -18.86
N GLY A 109 -44.58 6.83 -18.14
CA GLY A 109 -45.61 7.83 -17.82
C GLY A 109 -46.12 7.53 -16.40
N PRO A 110 -47.24 8.10 -15.95
CA PRO A 110 -47.96 7.58 -14.79
C PRO A 110 -48.33 6.10 -15.02
N VAL A 111 -48.17 5.26 -14.00
CA VAL A 111 -48.50 3.82 -14.06
C VAL A 111 -49.15 3.34 -12.76
N ALA A 112 -49.94 2.27 -12.86
CA ALA A 112 -50.42 1.50 -11.72
C ALA A 112 -49.90 0.06 -11.78
N VAL A 113 -49.50 -0.49 -10.64
CA VAL A 113 -49.01 -1.86 -10.51
C VAL A 113 -49.68 -2.56 -9.34
N ALA A 114 -49.96 -3.85 -9.52
CA ALA A 114 -50.39 -4.75 -8.46
C ALA A 114 -49.14 -5.30 -7.77
N ARG A 115 -48.86 -4.84 -6.53
CA ARG A 115 -47.73 -5.31 -5.73
C ARG A 115 -48.12 -6.49 -4.85
N ILE A 116 -47.35 -7.56 -4.94
CA ILE A 116 -47.55 -8.83 -4.23
C ILE A 116 -46.33 -9.05 -3.33
N ALA A 117 -46.49 -9.04 -2.00
CA ALA A 117 -45.36 -9.11 -1.08
C ALA A 117 -44.59 -10.43 -1.17
N ALA A 118 -43.28 -10.39 -0.88
CA ALA A 118 -42.38 -11.55 -0.98
C ALA A 118 -42.82 -12.75 -0.13
N GLN A 119 -43.55 -12.55 0.97
CA GLN A 119 -44.06 -13.67 1.75
C GLN A 119 -45.28 -14.32 1.08
N ASP A 120 -46.26 -13.54 0.65
CA ASP A 120 -47.48 -14.06 0.04
C ASP A 120 -47.21 -14.74 -1.31
N PHE A 121 -46.30 -14.18 -2.12
CA PHE A 121 -45.79 -14.83 -3.34
C PHE A 121 -45.16 -16.20 -3.05
N ARG A 122 -44.31 -16.30 -2.01
CA ARG A 122 -43.65 -17.58 -1.64
C ARG A 122 -44.60 -18.57 -0.97
N ASN A 123 -45.64 -18.09 -0.29
CA ASN A 123 -46.72 -18.93 0.24
C ASN A 123 -47.57 -19.53 -0.88
N ALA A 124 -47.84 -18.78 -1.95
CA ALA A 124 -48.58 -19.25 -3.12
C ALA A 124 -47.76 -20.17 -4.04
N LEU A 125 -46.44 -19.91 -4.19
CA LEU A 125 -45.54 -20.67 -5.07
C LEU A 125 -44.40 -21.35 -4.27
N PRO A 126 -44.70 -22.45 -3.55
CA PRO A 126 -43.70 -23.23 -2.81
C PRO A 126 -42.66 -23.89 -3.75
N PRO A 127 -41.50 -24.36 -3.22
CA PRO A 127 -40.35 -24.79 -4.03
C PRO A 127 -40.63 -25.86 -5.10
N ASP A 128 -41.62 -26.71 -4.83
CA ASP A 128 -42.07 -27.86 -5.61
C ASP A 128 -43.20 -27.54 -6.62
N HIS A 129 -43.72 -26.31 -6.62
CA HIS A 129 -44.87 -25.97 -7.48
C HIS A 129 -44.48 -25.90 -8.98
N PRO A 130 -45.18 -26.59 -9.91
CA PRO A 130 -44.78 -26.65 -11.32
C PRO A 130 -44.66 -25.29 -12.01
N ARG A 131 -45.47 -24.29 -11.62
CA ARG A 131 -45.39 -22.94 -12.20
C ARG A 131 -44.10 -22.22 -11.77
N ARG A 132 -43.59 -22.51 -10.57
CA ARG A 132 -42.29 -22.01 -10.08
C ARG A 132 -41.14 -22.50 -10.96
N GLU A 133 -41.16 -23.78 -11.32
CA GLU A 133 -40.17 -24.41 -12.21
C GLU A 133 -40.23 -23.85 -13.64
N ALA A 134 -41.44 -23.56 -14.16
CA ALA A 134 -41.63 -22.92 -15.45
C ALA A 134 -41.08 -21.47 -15.48
N LEU A 135 -41.37 -20.66 -14.45
CA LEU A 135 -40.82 -19.31 -14.28
C LEU A 135 -39.29 -19.32 -14.13
N VAL A 136 -38.73 -20.40 -13.56
CA VAL A 136 -37.29 -20.65 -13.46
C VAL A 136 -36.65 -20.94 -14.83
N ARG A 137 -37.26 -21.80 -15.65
CA ARG A 137 -36.77 -22.09 -17.02
C ARG A 137 -36.78 -20.86 -17.92
N LEU A 138 -37.89 -20.13 -17.93
CA LEU A 138 -38.04 -18.88 -18.70
C LEU A 138 -36.97 -17.84 -18.31
N GLY A 139 -36.59 -17.78 -17.04
CA GLY A 139 -35.50 -16.92 -16.56
C GLY A 139 -34.12 -17.32 -17.12
N GLU A 140 -33.86 -18.61 -17.37
CA GLU A 140 -32.59 -19.05 -17.99
C GLU A 140 -32.52 -18.74 -19.47
N GLU A 141 -33.60 -18.95 -20.21
CA GLU A 141 -33.68 -18.67 -21.64
C GLU A 141 -33.44 -17.16 -21.89
N GLN A 142 -34.07 -16.31 -21.08
CA GLN A 142 -33.84 -14.87 -21.09
C GLN A 142 -32.40 -14.46 -20.72
N LEU A 143 -31.71 -15.22 -19.86
CA LEU A 143 -30.29 -15.00 -19.57
C LEU A 143 -29.38 -15.47 -20.73
N ARG A 144 -29.68 -16.61 -21.36
CA ARG A 144 -28.95 -17.14 -22.53
C ARG A 144 -29.02 -16.18 -23.71
N ASP A 145 -30.21 -15.68 -24.06
CA ASP A 145 -30.35 -14.71 -25.16
C ASP A 145 -29.77 -13.32 -24.82
N ARG A 146 -29.78 -12.90 -23.55
CA ARG A 146 -29.06 -11.69 -23.10
C ARG A 146 -27.55 -11.81 -23.40
N LEU A 147 -26.93 -12.97 -23.17
CA LEU A 147 -25.51 -13.20 -23.48
C LEU A 147 -25.21 -13.24 -24.97
N VAL A 148 -26.08 -13.85 -25.78
CA VAL A 148 -25.91 -13.92 -27.24
C VAL A 148 -25.87 -12.50 -27.84
N GLN A 149 -26.62 -11.56 -27.26
CA GLN A 149 -26.56 -10.15 -27.64
C GLN A 149 -25.27 -9.46 -27.11
N GLN A 150 -24.83 -9.79 -25.89
CA GLN A 150 -23.72 -9.10 -25.21
C GLN A 150 -22.31 -9.61 -25.56
N SER A 151 -22.12 -10.89 -25.89
CA SER A 151 -20.79 -11.53 -26.03
C SER A 151 -20.53 -12.06 -27.45
N SER A 152 -19.33 -11.79 -27.98
CA SER A 152 -18.81 -12.45 -29.20
C SER A 152 -18.50 -13.93 -28.95
N LEU A 153 -17.79 -14.24 -27.87
CA LEU A 153 -17.46 -15.60 -27.45
C LEU A 153 -18.70 -16.50 -27.39
N PHE A 154 -19.78 -16.03 -26.75
CA PHE A 154 -21.00 -16.83 -26.60
C PHE A 154 -21.78 -17.02 -27.93
N ARG A 155 -21.63 -16.11 -28.90
CA ARG A 155 -22.16 -16.31 -30.26
C ARG A 155 -21.42 -17.41 -31.00
N THR A 156 -20.08 -17.42 -30.94
CA THR A 156 -19.26 -18.49 -31.54
C THR A 156 -19.59 -19.85 -30.90
N LEU A 157 -19.69 -19.91 -29.58
CA LEU A 157 -20.08 -21.12 -28.84
C LEU A 157 -21.49 -21.60 -29.24
N ARG A 158 -22.51 -20.72 -29.33
CA ARG A 158 -23.87 -21.10 -29.76
C ARG A 158 -23.91 -21.66 -31.18
N ALA A 159 -23.13 -21.10 -32.10
CA ALA A 159 -23.10 -21.55 -33.50
C ALA A 159 -22.58 -23.00 -33.67
N LEU A 160 -21.73 -23.47 -32.75
CA LEU A 160 -21.11 -24.80 -32.82
C LEU A 160 -21.96 -25.94 -32.21
N GLY A 161 -23.02 -25.60 -31.45
CA GLY A 161 -23.87 -26.53 -30.70
C GLY A 161 -25.04 -27.18 -31.47
N GLY A 162 -25.41 -26.65 -32.64
CA GLY A 162 -26.46 -27.21 -33.49
C GLY A 162 -27.90 -27.03 -32.96
N GLU A 163 -28.88 -27.61 -33.66
CA GLU A 163 -30.32 -27.37 -33.43
C GLU A 163 -30.85 -27.86 -32.07
N HIS A 164 -30.14 -28.77 -31.39
CA HIS A 164 -30.48 -29.22 -30.03
C HIS A 164 -29.87 -28.32 -28.94
N GLY A 165 -29.11 -27.28 -29.32
CA GLY A 165 -28.92 -26.04 -28.55
C GLY A 165 -28.09 -26.08 -27.26
N GLY A 166 -27.77 -27.26 -26.72
CA GLY A 166 -27.00 -27.43 -25.50
C GLY A 166 -25.49 -27.24 -25.69
N LEU A 167 -24.86 -26.46 -24.81
CA LEU A 167 -23.40 -26.47 -24.59
C LEU A 167 -22.96 -27.56 -23.59
N ASP A 168 -23.88 -28.46 -23.19
CA ASP A 168 -23.77 -29.33 -22.00
C ASP A 168 -23.23 -28.57 -20.78
N ALA A 169 -23.71 -27.33 -20.61
CA ALA A 169 -23.19 -26.35 -19.66
C ALA A 169 -24.15 -26.13 -18.47
N GLU A 170 -23.60 -26.28 -17.28
CA GLU A 170 -24.26 -26.12 -15.99
C GLU A 170 -24.38 -24.62 -15.64
N LEU A 171 -25.59 -24.15 -15.28
CA LEU A 171 -25.78 -22.77 -14.82
C LEU A 171 -25.47 -22.68 -13.32
N VAL A 172 -24.30 -22.14 -13.00
CA VAL A 172 -23.78 -22.00 -11.64
C VAL A 172 -23.87 -20.55 -11.16
N THR A 173 -24.11 -20.34 -9.86
CA THR A 173 -24.14 -19.02 -9.24
C THR A 173 -23.25 -19.00 -8.01
N TYR A 174 -22.50 -17.92 -7.84
CA TYR A 174 -21.54 -17.74 -6.76
C TYR A 174 -21.67 -16.35 -6.14
N GLU A 175 -21.50 -16.27 -4.82
CA GLU A 175 -21.53 -15.02 -4.06
C GLU A 175 -20.13 -14.39 -3.93
N ARG A 176 -20.10 -13.10 -3.55
CA ARG A 176 -18.85 -12.32 -3.45
C ARG A 176 -17.93 -12.86 -2.36
N GLY A 177 -16.80 -13.43 -2.78
CA GLY A 177 -15.78 -14.06 -1.93
C GLY A 177 -15.45 -15.49 -2.34
N GLU A 178 -16.43 -16.22 -2.88
CA GLU A 178 -16.30 -17.63 -3.27
C GLU A 178 -15.28 -17.81 -4.41
N ALA A 179 -14.59 -18.96 -4.43
CA ALA A 179 -13.66 -19.30 -5.52
C ALA A 179 -14.31 -20.23 -6.56
N LEU A 180 -14.09 -19.94 -7.84
CA LEU A 180 -14.45 -20.86 -8.93
C LEU A 180 -13.48 -22.05 -9.04
N PHE A 181 -12.22 -21.82 -8.70
CA PHE A 181 -11.12 -22.79 -8.61
C PHE A 181 -9.89 -22.14 -7.97
N TYR A 182 -8.99 -22.95 -7.41
CA TYR A 182 -7.75 -22.54 -6.76
C TYR A 182 -6.50 -22.89 -7.58
N GLN A 183 -5.42 -22.12 -7.40
CA GLN A 183 -4.13 -22.39 -8.02
C GLN A 183 -3.59 -23.77 -7.62
N GLY A 184 -3.12 -24.55 -8.61
CA GLY A 184 -2.59 -25.90 -8.43
C GLY A 184 -3.60 -27.03 -8.65
N GLU A 185 -4.91 -26.74 -8.60
CA GLU A 185 -5.95 -27.73 -8.88
C GLU A 185 -5.88 -28.26 -10.33
N PRO A 186 -6.41 -29.45 -10.63
CA PRO A 186 -6.59 -29.90 -12.01
C PRO A 186 -7.50 -28.95 -12.81
N ALA A 187 -7.19 -28.74 -14.08
CA ALA A 187 -8.08 -27.99 -14.96
C ALA A 187 -9.20 -28.90 -15.51
N ASP A 188 -10.40 -28.78 -14.96
CA ASP A 188 -11.56 -29.65 -15.22
C ASP A 188 -12.66 -29.02 -16.10
N ALA A 189 -12.80 -27.68 -16.04
CA ALA A 189 -13.90 -26.93 -16.65
C ALA A 189 -13.51 -25.48 -17.01
N VAL A 190 -14.30 -24.84 -17.88
CA VAL A 190 -14.25 -23.40 -18.17
C VAL A 190 -15.54 -22.73 -17.69
N TYR A 191 -15.44 -21.55 -17.10
CA TYR A 191 -16.58 -20.79 -16.62
C TYR A 191 -16.81 -19.57 -17.52
N VAL A 192 -17.96 -19.49 -18.19
CA VAL A 192 -18.36 -18.31 -18.99
C VAL A 192 -19.26 -17.42 -18.13
N VAL A 193 -18.79 -16.24 -17.76
CA VAL A 193 -19.50 -15.33 -16.86
C VAL A 193 -20.75 -14.76 -17.54
N VAL A 194 -21.90 -14.91 -16.89
CA VAL A 194 -23.22 -14.42 -17.33
C VAL A 194 -23.55 -13.06 -16.71
N SER A 195 -23.24 -12.91 -15.42
CA SER A 195 -23.38 -11.68 -14.65
C SER A 195 -22.28 -11.64 -13.58
N GLY A 196 -22.00 -10.47 -13.01
CA GLY A 196 -20.97 -10.32 -11.98
C GLY A 196 -19.54 -10.29 -12.53
N ALA A 197 -18.57 -10.46 -11.62
CA ALA A 197 -17.15 -10.32 -11.91
C ALA A 197 -16.29 -11.31 -11.12
N VAL A 198 -15.23 -11.83 -11.76
CA VAL A 198 -14.27 -12.80 -11.18
C VAL A 198 -12.85 -12.26 -11.27
N GLY A 199 -12.20 -12.02 -10.13
CA GLY A 199 -10.80 -11.65 -10.06
C GLY A 199 -9.92 -12.90 -10.08
N VAL A 200 -8.93 -12.94 -10.97
CA VAL A 200 -7.99 -14.06 -11.09
C VAL A 200 -6.69 -13.68 -10.37
N TYR A 201 -6.18 -14.52 -9.47
CA TYR A 201 -5.05 -14.24 -8.59
C TYR A 201 -3.95 -15.31 -8.75
N VAL A 202 -2.70 -14.91 -9.00
CA VAL A 202 -1.55 -15.84 -8.98
C VAL A 202 -0.82 -15.74 -7.65
N ASP A 203 -0.58 -16.87 -6.98
CA ASP A 203 0.35 -16.93 -5.84
C ASP A 203 1.79 -17.05 -6.36
N LYS A 204 2.63 -16.07 -5.97
CA LYS A 204 4.09 -16.12 -6.07
C LYS A 204 4.68 -15.91 -4.69
N ASP A 205 5.48 -16.87 -4.23
CA ASP A 205 6.20 -16.86 -2.96
C ASP A 205 5.30 -16.64 -1.70
N GLY A 206 4.06 -17.12 -1.75
CA GLY A 206 3.10 -17.06 -0.64
C GLY A 206 2.34 -15.72 -0.55
N ARG A 207 2.10 -15.08 -1.69
CA ARG A 207 1.40 -13.79 -1.85
C ARG A 207 0.44 -13.84 -3.07
N PRO A 208 -0.89 -13.78 -2.86
CA PRO A 208 -1.85 -13.73 -3.96
C PRO A 208 -1.85 -12.37 -4.64
N GLN A 209 -1.50 -12.35 -5.93
CA GLN A 209 -1.41 -11.17 -6.78
C GLN A 209 -2.55 -11.18 -7.81
N LEU A 210 -3.45 -10.18 -7.78
CA LEU A 210 -4.53 -10.03 -8.76
C LEU A 210 -3.93 -9.80 -10.17
N LEU A 211 -4.28 -10.71 -11.09
CA LEU A 211 -3.81 -10.84 -12.46
C LEU A 211 -4.76 -10.17 -13.46
N THR A 212 -6.08 -10.35 -13.32
CA THR A 212 -7.13 -9.75 -14.19
C THR A 212 -8.53 -9.87 -13.56
N ARG A 213 -9.55 -9.24 -14.15
CA ARG A 213 -10.98 -9.37 -13.78
C ARG A 213 -11.85 -9.79 -14.97
N VAL A 214 -12.42 -10.99 -14.89
CA VAL A 214 -13.32 -11.53 -15.91
C VAL A 214 -14.76 -11.14 -15.57
N GLU A 215 -15.34 -10.27 -16.39
CA GLU A 215 -16.74 -9.82 -16.27
C GLU A 215 -17.67 -10.52 -17.27
N ALA A 216 -18.98 -10.33 -17.08
CA ALA A 216 -20.06 -10.81 -17.94
C ALA A 216 -19.72 -10.79 -19.46
N GLY A 217 -19.84 -11.95 -20.10
CA GLY A 217 -19.56 -12.17 -21.51
C GLY A 217 -18.21 -12.83 -21.82
N HIS A 218 -17.34 -13.05 -20.83
CA HIS A 218 -15.99 -13.61 -20.96
C HIS A 218 -15.86 -14.95 -20.24
N CYS A 219 -14.77 -15.67 -20.48
CA CYS A 219 -14.47 -16.92 -19.80
C CYS A 219 -13.28 -16.84 -18.85
N VAL A 220 -13.23 -17.77 -17.90
CA VAL A 220 -12.13 -17.95 -16.94
C VAL A 220 -11.84 -19.43 -16.71
N GLY A 221 -10.54 -19.78 -16.71
CA GLY A 221 -10.03 -21.14 -16.46
C GLY A 221 -9.58 -21.91 -17.70
N GLU A 222 -9.80 -21.34 -18.89
CA GLU A 222 -9.40 -21.83 -20.21
C GLU A 222 -7.92 -22.20 -20.33
N ARG A 223 -6.99 -21.38 -19.81
CA ARG A 223 -5.55 -21.54 -19.98
C ARG A 223 -5.00 -22.87 -19.48
N GLY A 224 -5.54 -23.39 -18.37
CA GLY A 224 -5.14 -24.70 -17.83
C GLY A 224 -5.55 -25.87 -18.73
N LEU A 225 -6.75 -25.81 -19.31
CA LEU A 225 -7.24 -26.82 -20.26
C LEU A 225 -6.48 -26.76 -21.60
N LEU A 226 -6.22 -25.56 -22.11
CA LEU A 226 -5.45 -25.34 -23.35
C LEU A 226 -4.03 -25.92 -23.24
N ARG A 227 -3.32 -25.59 -22.16
CA ARG A 227 -1.92 -26.01 -21.94
C ARG A 227 -1.80 -27.43 -21.37
N ARG A 228 -2.91 -28.04 -20.94
CA ARG A 228 -2.98 -29.32 -20.18
C ARG A 228 -2.20 -29.26 -18.87
N GLU A 229 -2.30 -28.12 -18.19
CA GLU A 229 -1.63 -27.78 -16.93
C GLU A 229 -2.67 -27.69 -15.78
N SER A 230 -2.19 -27.76 -14.53
CA SER A 230 -2.99 -27.33 -13.37
C SER A 230 -3.40 -25.86 -13.50
N ARG A 231 -4.45 -25.45 -12.77
CA ARG A 231 -4.89 -24.06 -12.63
C ARG A 231 -3.71 -23.17 -12.25
N ALA A 232 -3.22 -22.34 -13.17
CA ALA A 232 -2.06 -21.47 -12.95
C ALA A 232 -2.40 -20.13 -12.24
N ALA A 233 -3.59 -20.05 -11.62
CA ALA A 233 -4.09 -18.96 -10.77
C ALA A 233 -5.38 -19.44 -10.04
N THR A 234 -5.72 -18.77 -8.93
CA THR A 234 -7.00 -18.89 -8.21
C THR A 234 -8.01 -17.89 -8.74
N ALA A 235 -9.22 -18.30 -9.08
CA ALA A 235 -10.29 -17.41 -9.55
C ALA A 235 -11.33 -17.16 -8.44
N VAL A 236 -11.50 -15.90 -8.01
CA VAL A 236 -12.31 -15.48 -6.86
C VAL A 236 -13.37 -14.47 -7.29
N VAL A 237 -14.62 -14.70 -6.92
CA VAL A 237 -15.78 -13.88 -7.27
C VAL A 237 -15.73 -12.55 -6.51
N GLU A 238 -15.77 -11.44 -7.26
CA GLU A 238 -15.63 -10.08 -6.73
C GLU A 238 -16.96 -9.34 -6.64
N ASP A 239 -17.92 -9.67 -7.50
CA ASP A 239 -19.32 -9.24 -7.44
C ASP A 239 -20.19 -10.43 -7.86
N PRO A 240 -21.35 -10.71 -7.23
CA PRO A 240 -22.05 -11.99 -7.34
C PRO A 240 -22.23 -12.48 -8.78
N VAL A 241 -21.64 -13.65 -9.06
CA VAL A 241 -21.49 -14.21 -10.39
C VAL A 241 -22.64 -15.18 -10.69
N THR A 242 -23.20 -15.04 -11.88
CA THR A 242 -23.85 -16.16 -12.57
C THR A 242 -22.88 -16.59 -13.68
N ALA A 243 -22.64 -17.88 -13.89
CA ALA A 243 -21.76 -18.37 -14.94
C ALA A 243 -22.29 -19.68 -15.56
N PHE A 244 -21.91 -19.96 -16.81
CA PHE A 244 -22.04 -21.28 -17.41
C PHE A 244 -20.73 -22.06 -17.23
N ARG A 245 -20.77 -23.14 -16.45
CA ARG A 245 -19.65 -24.07 -16.28
C ARG A 245 -19.72 -25.13 -17.39
N ILE A 246 -18.70 -25.14 -18.25
CA ILE A 246 -18.55 -26.05 -19.40
C ILE A 246 -17.48 -27.09 -19.06
N PRO A 247 -17.80 -28.41 -19.10
CA PRO A 247 -16.80 -29.47 -18.91
C PRO A 247 -15.63 -29.38 -19.90
N GLY A 248 -14.42 -29.67 -19.41
CA GLY A 248 -13.18 -29.47 -20.16
C GLY A 248 -13.03 -30.34 -21.41
N ASP A 249 -13.55 -31.57 -21.39
CA ASP A 249 -13.61 -32.46 -22.56
C ASP A 249 -14.46 -31.84 -23.68
N ARG A 250 -15.61 -31.25 -23.32
CA ARG A 250 -16.52 -30.59 -24.26
C ARG A 250 -15.96 -29.27 -24.77
N PHE A 251 -15.30 -28.50 -23.91
CA PHE A 251 -14.64 -27.27 -24.32
C PHE A 251 -13.51 -27.52 -25.34
N LEU A 252 -12.67 -28.54 -25.11
CA LEU A 252 -11.62 -28.92 -26.05
C LEU A 252 -12.18 -29.44 -27.39
N ALA A 253 -13.26 -30.24 -27.37
CA ALA A 253 -13.93 -30.70 -28.58
C ALA A 253 -14.59 -29.57 -29.40
N LEU A 254 -14.92 -28.43 -28.79
CA LEU A 254 -15.35 -27.22 -29.50
C LEU A 254 -14.15 -26.45 -30.12
N LEU A 255 -13.02 -26.40 -29.41
CA LEU A 255 -11.79 -25.73 -29.85
C LEU A 255 -11.08 -26.40 -31.03
N GLU A 256 -11.27 -27.69 -31.25
CA GLU A 256 -10.81 -28.38 -32.46
C GLU A 256 -11.67 -28.06 -33.69
N ARG A 257 -12.84 -27.44 -33.51
CA ARG A 257 -13.85 -27.20 -34.55
C ARG A 257 -14.04 -25.73 -34.96
N SER A 258 -13.31 -24.79 -34.36
CA SER A 258 -13.35 -23.35 -34.72
C SER A 258 -11.97 -22.70 -34.54
N PRO A 259 -11.30 -22.29 -35.65
CA PRO A 259 -10.11 -21.43 -35.59
C PRO A 259 -10.39 -20.06 -34.94
N GLU A 260 -11.58 -19.51 -35.15
CA GLU A 260 -11.98 -18.18 -34.69
C GLU A 260 -12.10 -18.13 -33.15
N LEU A 261 -12.54 -19.24 -32.54
CA LEU A 261 -12.52 -19.42 -31.09
C LEU A 261 -11.09 -19.49 -30.55
N ARG A 262 -10.14 -20.05 -31.33
CA ARG A 262 -8.73 -20.16 -30.93
C ARG A 262 -8.02 -18.82 -30.95
N GLU A 263 -8.11 -18.08 -32.06
CA GLU A 263 -7.56 -16.71 -32.19
C GLU A 263 -8.08 -15.78 -31.08
N TYR A 264 -9.35 -15.93 -30.70
CA TYR A 264 -9.93 -15.20 -29.57
C TYR A 264 -9.23 -15.53 -28.23
N LEU A 265 -8.99 -16.81 -27.91
CA LEU A 265 -8.31 -17.20 -26.68
C LEU A 265 -6.82 -16.86 -26.69
N ASP A 266 -6.14 -17.03 -27.82
CA ASP A 266 -4.73 -16.65 -28.00
C ASP A 266 -4.56 -15.14 -27.76
N SER A 267 -5.51 -14.31 -28.21
CA SER A 267 -5.49 -12.87 -27.95
C SER A 267 -5.68 -12.52 -26.46
N LEU A 268 -6.41 -13.33 -25.69
CA LEU A 268 -6.51 -13.17 -24.24
C LEU A 268 -5.21 -13.55 -23.53
N GLU A 269 -4.42 -14.50 -24.07
CA GLU A 269 -3.17 -14.93 -23.43
C GLU A 269 -2.19 -13.76 -23.23
N SER A 270 -2.10 -12.86 -24.22
CA SER A 270 -1.30 -11.62 -24.16
C SER A 270 -1.66 -10.68 -23.01
N VAL A 271 -2.91 -10.70 -22.52
CA VAL A 271 -3.38 -9.84 -21.42
C VAL A 271 -2.89 -10.37 -20.06
N TYR A 272 -2.69 -11.69 -19.93
CA TYR A 272 -2.19 -12.31 -18.70
C TYR A 272 -0.67 -12.13 -18.52
N GLU A 273 0.07 -11.64 -19.51
CA GLU A 273 1.53 -11.42 -19.42
C GLU A 273 1.95 -10.11 -18.72
N LEU A 274 1.00 -9.28 -18.27
CA LEU A 274 1.26 -8.02 -17.53
C LEU A 274 0.67 -7.98 -16.09
N PRO A 275 1.06 -8.87 -15.16
CA PRO A 275 0.29 -9.13 -13.94
C PRO A 275 0.21 -8.03 -12.87
N HIS A 276 0.98 -6.94 -12.97
CA HIS A 276 1.42 -6.16 -11.79
C HIS A 276 0.69 -4.83 -11.53
N ARG A 277 -0.27 -4.40 -12.38
CA ARG A 277 -0.63 -2.96 -12.49
C ARG A 277 -2.11 -2.56 -12.32
N GLY A 278 -3.03 -3.47 -12.01
CA GLY A 278 -4.42 -3.13 -11.70
C GLY A 278 -5.40 -4.28 -11.93
N PHE A 279 -6.71 -4.03 -11.80
CA PHE A 279 -7.73 -4.95 -12.29
C PHE A 279 -8.19 -4.52 -13.69
N VAL A 280 -8.31 -5.50 -14.59
CA VAL A 280 -8.62 -5.32 -16.01
C VAL A 280 -9.99 -5.90 -16.27
N THR A 281 -10.97 -5.06 -16.61
CA THR A 281 -12.33 -5.44 -16.98
C THR A 281 -12.42 -5.56 -18.50
N ILE A 282 -12.67 -6.77 -19.03
CA ILE A 282 -12.74 -6.99 -20.48
C ILE A 282 -14.20 -6.93 -20.96
N PHE A 283 -14.43 -6.32 -22.14
CA PHE A 283 -15.71 -6.36 -22.87
C PHE A 283 -15.56 -6.35 -24.39
N ALA A 284 -16.52 -6.95 -25.09
CA ALA A 284 -16.62 -6.90 -26.54
C ALA A 284 -17.13 -5.52 -27.00
N GLY A 285 -16.32 -4.81 -27.80
CA GLY A 285 -16.59 -3.46 -28.26
C GLY A 285 -16.68 -3.31 -29.78
N ARG A 286 -16.72 -2.07 -30.24
CA ARG A 286 -16.38 -1.70 -31.62
C ARG A 286 -15.36 -0.56 -31.63
N PHE A 287 -14.27 -0.74 -32.36
CA PHE A 287 -13.24 0.27 -32.59
C PHE A 287 -13.13 0.54 -34.09
N LEU A 288 -13.21 1.81 -34.50
CA LEU A 288 -13.32 2.23 -35.91
C LEU A 288 -14.41 1.45 -36.69
N GLY A 289 -15.52 1.10 -36.03
CA GLY A 289 -16.64 0.35 -36.59
C GLY A 289 -16.47 -1.18 -36.63
N LYS A 290 -15.24 -1.70 -36.48
CA LYS A 290 -14.90 -3.13 -36.51
C LYS A 290 -15.09 -3.75 -35.12
N PRO A 291 -15.45 -5.05 -35.01
CA PRO A 291 -15.46 -5.75 -33.73
C PRO A 291 -14.08 -5.70 -33.06
N CYS A 292 -14.03 -5.47 -31.76
CA CYS A 292 -12.78 -5.39 -31.01
C CYS A 292 -12.94 -6.00 -29.61
N ILE A 293 -11.81 -6.42 -29.02
CA ILE A 293 -11.72 -6.71 -27.60
C ILE A 293 -11.30 -5.41 -26.92
N THR A 294 -12.03 -5.00 -25.89
CA THR A 294 -11.80 -3.74 -25.15
C THR A 294 -11.55 -4.06 -23.68
N SER A 295 -10.49 -3.49 -23.11
CA SER A 295 -10.03 -3.77 -21.75
C SER A 295 -9.96 -2.47 -20.94
N LEU A 296 -10.88 -2.31 -19.99
CA LEU A 296 -10.93 -1.19 -19.06
C LEU A 296 -10.13 -1.51 -17.79
N TYR A 297 -8.97 -0.88 -17.67
CA TYR A 297 -8.14 -0.94 -16.49
C TYR A 297 -8.62 0.09 -15.47
N HIS A 298 -8.87 -0.34 -14.24
CA HIS A 298 -9.22 0.54 -13.13
C HIS A 298 -7.98 0.81 -12.28
N LEU A 299 -7.64 2.09 -12.11
CA LEU A 299 -6.32 2.55 -11.68
C LEU A 299 -6.41 3.40 -10.39
N PRO A 300 -5.31 3.54 -9.63
CA PRO A 300 -5.31 4.31 -8.39
C PRO A 300 -5.80 5.76 -8.57
N ARG A 301 -6.41 6.30 -7.51
CA ARG A 301 -6.96 7.69 -7.44
C ARG A 301 -8.16 7.96 -8.37
N GLY A 302 -8.87 6.93 -8.83
CA GLY A 302 -10.06 7.09 -9.68
C GLY A 302 -9.74 7.28 -11.17
N ARG A 303 -8.48 7.04 -11.56
CA ARG A 303 -8.05 6.95 -12.94
C ARG A 303 -8.61 5.69 -13.60
N HIS A 304 -8.88 5.77 -14.90
CA HIS A 304 -9.32 4.64 -15.72
C HIS A 304 -8.51 4.63 -17.01
N ALA A 305 -8.31 3.47 -17.64
CA ALA A 305 -7.74 3.40 -18.98
C ALA A 305 -8.47 2.36 -19.83
N LEU A 306 -8.97 2.79 -20.99
CA LEU A 306 -9.74 2.00 -21.94
C LEU A 306 -8.84 1.58 -23.10
N ALA A 307 -8.38 0.33 -23.10
CA ALA A 307 -7.65 -0.26 -24.22
C ALA A 307 -8.60 -0.91 -25.23
N SER A 308 -8.25 -0.93 -26.52
CA SER A 308 -8.96 -1.70 -27.55
C SER A 308 -7.96 -2.37 -28.50
N HIS A 309 -8.22 -3.63 -28.85
CA HIS A 309 -7.48 -4.41 -29.84
C HIS A 309 -8.45 -4.96 -30.89
N VAL A 310 -8.13 -4.80 -32.18
CA VAL A 310 -8.88 -5.40 -33.29
C VAL A 310 -8.15 -6.65 -33.79
N PRO A 311 -8.63 -7.88 -33.47
CA PRO A 311 -8.03 -9.11 -33.97
C PRO A 311 -7.98 -9.14 -35.50
N GLY A 312 -6.87 -9.63 -36.05
CA GLY A 312 -6.64 -9.71 -37.49
C GLY A 312 -6.11 -8.44 -38.18
N GLU A 313 -5.93 -7.33 -37.46
CA GLU A 313 -5.39 -6.08 -38.04
C GLU A 313 -4.25 -5.42 -37.23
N GLU A 314 -3.74 -6.10 -36.17
CA GLU A 314 -2.63 -5.61 -35.31
C GLU A 314 -2.81 -4.15 -34.85
N LEU A 315 -4.07 -3.77 -34.58
CA LEU A 315 -4.45 -2.41 -34.24
C LEU A 315 -4.76 -2.31 -32.74
N HIS A 316 -3.87 -1.64 -32.02
CA HIS A 316 -3.95 -1.40 -30.59
C HIS A 316 -4.27 0.08 -30.30
N HIS A 317 -5.06 0.31 -29.26
CA HIS A 317 -5.41 1.63 -28.76
C HIS A 317 -5.50 1.59 -27.24
N LEU A 318 -5.27 2.72 -26.58
CA LEU A 318 -5.55 2.96 -25.16
C LEU A 318 -5.89 4.43 -24.93
N THR A 319 -6.88 4.73 -24.10
CA THR A 319 -7.19 6.10 -23.62
C THR A 319 -7.38 6.11 -22.11
N VAL A 320 -6.61 6.94 -21.41
CA VAL A 320 -6.67 7.20 -19.96
C VAL A 320 -7.60 8.37 -19.66
N SER A 321 -8.44 8.23 -18.64
CA SER A 321 -9.20 9.34 -18.04
C SER A 321 -8.88 9.51 -16.56
N GLU A 322 -8.87 10.76 -16.09
CA GLU A 322 -8.60 11.14 -14.71
C GLU A 322 -9.53 12.30 -14.30
N PRO A 323 -10.22 12.25 -13.15
CA PRO A 323 -11.16 13.29 -12.75
C PRO A 323 -10.50 14.68 -12.67
N GLY A 324 -11.04 15.65 -13.40
CA GLY A 324 -10.49 17.00 -13.51
C GLY A 324 -9.58 17.23 -14.73
N LEU A 325 -9.24 16.19 -15.49
CA LEU A 325 -8.58 16.30 -16.81
C LEU A 325 -9.58 16.17 -17.99
N GLU A 326 -10.87 16.25 -17.71
CA GLU A 326 -11.98 16.15 -18.67
C GLU A 326 -12.19 17.45 -19.46
N GLY A 327 -11.22 17.79 -20.32
CA GLY A 327 -11.30 18.89 -21.29
C GLY A 327 -11.24 18.39 -22.75
N PRO A 328 -11.50 19.25 -23.74
CA PRO A 328 -11.20 18.93 -25.13
C PRO A 328 -9.70 18.69 -25.28
N HIS A 329 -9.30 17.66 -26.05
CA HIS A 329 -7.90 17.30 -26.24
C HIS A 329 -7.11 18.50 -26.79
N ASP A 330 -6.10 18.93 -26.03
CA ASP A 330 -5.17 19.97 -26.45
C ASP A 330 -4.17 19.40 -27.47
N GLU A 331 -4.19 19.91 -28.69
CA GLU A 331 -3.23 19.55 -29.76
C GLU A 331 -1.77 19.70 -29.29
N ARG A 332 -1.47 20.56 -28.31
CA ARG A 332 -0.13 20.74 -27.73
C ARG A 332 0.39 19.53 -26.96
N GLY A 333 -0.49 18.62 -26.54
CA GLY A 333 -0.13 17.35 -25.91
C GLY A 333 0.02 16.18 -26.89
N LYS A 334 -0.11 16.41 -28.20
CA LYS A 334 -0.23 15.35 -29.21
C LYS A 334 1.09 15.08 -29.93
N HIS A 335 1.47 13.80 -30.01
CA HIS A 335 2.73 13.33 -30.58
C HIS A 335 2.47 12.14 -31.50
N ARG A 336 3.07 12.11 -32.70
CA ARG A 336 2.77 11.09 -33.72
C ARG A 336 4.02 10.71 -34.52
N PHE A 337 4.12 9.43 -34.84
CA PHE A 337 5.15 8.81 -35.66
C PHE A 337 4.51 7.96 -36.77
N VAL A 338 5.05 8.03 -37.99
CA VAL A 338 4.56 7.27 -39.14
C VAL A 338 5.74 6.78 -39.98
N ASP A 339 5.86 5.46 -40.18
CA ASP A 339 6.75 4.85 -41.16
C ASP A 339 5.93 4.11 -42.23
N ALA A 340 5.68 4.82 -43.33
CA ALA A 340 4.93 4.32 -44.47
C ALA A 340 5.63 3.17 -45.24
N ARG A 341 6.93 2.90 -44.99
CA ARG A 341 7.64 1.75 -45.61
C ARG A 341 7.41 0.46 -44.83
N ARG A 342 7.21 0.56 -43.50
CA ARG A 342 6.91 -0.58 -42.62
C ARG A 342 5.42 -0.71 -42.28
N GLY A 343 4.57 0.20 -42.74
CA GLY A 343 3.13 0.23 -42.42
C GLY A 343 2.81 0.70 -41.00
N LEU A 344 3.83 1.19 -40.27
CA LEU A 344 3.71 1.56 -38.86
C LEU A 344 3.08 2.95 -38.72
N GLU A 345 2.02 3.01 -37.93
CA GLU A 345 1.35 4.25 -37.55
C GLU A 345 1.20 4.25 -36.03
N ARG A 346 1.83 5.22 -35.35
CA ARG A 346 1.85 5.31 -33.89
C ARG A 346 1.54 6.75 -33.44
N GLU A 347 0.70 6.89 -32.44
CA GLU A 347 0.27 8.19 -31.90
C GLU A 347 0.18 8.08 -30.38
N ILE A 348 0.63 9.09 -29.65
CA ILE A 348 0.41 9.24 -28.21
C ILE A 348 -0.11 10.65 -27.91
N VAL A 349 -0.89 10.78 -26.84
CA VAL A 349 -1.33 12.07 -26.29
C VAL A 349 -0.93 12.11 -24.82
N VAL A 350 -0.42 13.25 -24.36
CA VAL A 350 -0.02 13.49 -22.96
C VAL A 350 -0.66 14.77 -22.41
N THR A 351 -0.64 14.95 -21.09
CA THR A 351 -0.95 16.25 -20.46
C THR A 351 0.14 17.28 -20.81
N PRO A 352 -0.22 18.50 -21.29
CA PRO A 352 0.79 19.51 -21.63
C PRO A 352 1.65 19.99 -20.44
N ASP A 353 1.10 19.97 -19.22
CA ASP A 353 1.74 20.54 -18.03
C ASP A 353 2.64 19.54 -17.26
N ASP A 354 2.27 18.25 -17.20
CA ASP A 354 3.01 17.23 -16.44
C ASP A 354 3.30 15.91 -17.18
N GLY A 355 3.01 15.82 -18.48
CA GLY A 355 3.47 14.74 -19.38
C GLY A 355 2.82 13.36 -19.20
N ARG A 356 1.77 13.22 -18.38
CA ARG A 356 1.05 11.95 -18.18
C ARG A 356 0.41 11.48 -19.47
N ILE A 357 0.58 10.20 -19.80
CA ILE A 357 -0.07 9.60 -20.97
C ILE A 357 -1.60 9.64 -20.80
N LEU A 358 -2.26 10.33 -21.74
CA LEU A 358 -3.72 10.43 -21.88
C LEU A 358 -4.26 9.46 -22.92
N SER A 359 -3.51 9.13 -23.99
CA SER A 359 -3.90 8.06 -24.90
C SER A 359 -2.72 7.57 -25.77
N PHE A 360 -2.90 6.44 -26.44
CA PHE A 360 -2.10 6.05 -27.60
C PHE A 360 -2.89 5.21 -28.61
N THR A 361 -2.39 5.16 -29.85
CA THR A 361 -2.85 4.25 -30.91
C THR A 361 -1.63 3.72 -31.65
N ALA A 362 -1.63 2.45 -32.03
CA ALA A 362 -0.55 1.80 -32.77
C ALA A 362 -1.11 0.77 -33.76
N ARG A 363 -0.57 0.76 -34.99
CA ARG A 363 -0.78 -0.32 -35.97
C ARG A 363 0.53 -1.05 -36.25
N GLY A 364 0.47 -2.37 -36.23
CA GLY A 364 1.58 -3.28 -36.50
C GLY A 364 2.53 -3.43 -35.30
N ASP A 365 3.37 -4.46 -35.38
CA ASP A 365 4.37 -4.83 -34.36
C ASP A 365 5.06 -3.63 -33.67
N TRP A 366 5.10 -3.67 -32.34
CA TRP A 366 5.77 -2.65 -31.54
C TRP A 366 6.35 -3.20 -30.23
N VAL A 367 7.68 -3.32 -30.18
CA VAL A 367 8.42 -3.84 -29.01
C VAL A 367 8.20 -3.05 -27.71
N ASP A 368 7.98 -1.74 -27.79
CA ASP A 368 7.73 -0.91 -26.60
C ASP A 368 6.25 -0.90 -26.17
N LEU A 369 5.36 -1.57 -26.89
CA LEU A 369 3.92 -1.57 -26.59
C LEU A 369 3.60 -2.06 -25.15
N PRO A 370 4.17 -3.18 -24.64
CA PRO A 370 3.92 -3.61 -23.27
C PRO A 370 4.39 -2.58 -22.23
N LYS A 371 5.48 -1.88 -22.53
CA LYS A 371 6.06 -0.79 -21.72
C LYS A 371 5.18 0.45 -21.72
N LEU A 372 4.59 0.80 -22.86
CA LEU A 372 3.71 1.96 -22.99
C LEU A 372 2.36 1.72 -22.29
N TYR A 373 1.80 0.51 -22.43
CA TYR A 373 0.71 0.04 -21.56
C TYR A 373 1.12 0.22 -20.09
N ALA A 374 2.27 -0.33 -19.68
CA ALA A 374 2.73 -0.26 -18.30
C ALA A 374 2.81 1.19 -17.76
N LEU A 375 3.41 2.13 -18.50
CA LEU A 375 3.55 3.53 -18.10
C LEU A 375 2.19 4.27 -18.03
N ALA A 376 1.33 4.12 -19.05
CA ALA A 376 0.03 4.77 -19.08
C ALA A 376 -0.86 4.33 -17.91
N LEU A 377 -0.81 3.03 -17.58
CA LEU A 377 -1.57 2.45 -16.47
C LEU A 377 -1.08 2.97 -15.10
N GLU A 378 0.23 3.00 -14.85
CA GLU A 378 0.76 3.59 -13.59
C GLU A 378 0.48 5.10 -13.45
N GLY A 379 0.17 5.79 -14.55
CA GLY A 379 0.14 7.26 -14.58
C GLY A 379 1.55 7.85 -14.62
N GLY A 380 2.49 7.07 -15.17
CA GLY A 380 3.80 7.57 -15.53
C GLY A 380 3.66 8.71 -16.53
N SER A 381 4.37 9.80 -16.26
CA SER A 381 4.60 10.83 -17.26
C SER A 381 5.73 10.42 -18.19
N LEU A 382 5.51 10.63 -19.47
CA LEU A 382 6.60 10.83 -20.39
C LEU A 382 7.05 12.27 -20.18
N SER A 383 8.27 12.45 -19.69
CA SER A 383 8.88 13.78 -19.62
C SER A 383 8.89 14.42 -21.02
N PRO A 384 8.87 15.76 -21.18
CA PRO A 384 8.67 16.34 -22.50
C PRO A 384 9.83 16.07 -23.48
N TRP A 385 10.96 15.50 -23.03
CA TRP A 385 12.00 14.97 -23.92
C TRP A 385 11.67 13.58 -24.45
N GLN A 386 10.98 12.73 -23.68
CA GLN A 386 10.49 11.43 -24.15
C GLN A 386 9.36 11.61 -25.17
N CYS A 387 8.50 12.62 -25.00
CA CYS A 387 7.45 12.96 -25.97
C CYS A 387 8.02 13.45 -27.31
N ALA A 388 9.05 14.30 -27.26
CA ALA A 388 9.81 14.71 -28.45
C ALA A 388 10.46 13.48 -29.11
N ALA A 389 11.27 12.73 -28.36
CA ALA A 389 11.97 11.55 -28.87
C ALA A 389 11.01 10.47 -29.42
N PHE A 390 9.82 10.28 -28.86
CA PHE A 390 8.80 9.39 -29.44
C PHE A 390 8.32 9.87 -30.81
N SER A 391 8.02 11.17 -30.94
CA SER A 391 7.62 11.80 -32.23
C SER A 391 8.68 11.58 -33.32
N GLU A 392 9.93 11.40 -32.89
CA GLU A 392 11.14 11.37 -33.70
C GLU A 392 11.68 9.94 -33.96
N THR A 393 11.27 8.95 -33.18
CA THR A 393 11.79 7.56 -33.23
C THR A 393 10.70 6.50 -33.33
N GLY A 394 9.46 6.83 -32.96
CA GLY A 394 8.38 5.87 -32.78
C GLY A 394 8.53 4.98 -31.54
N SER A 395 9.49 5.28 -30.65
CA SER A 395 9.80 4.49 -29.45
C SER A 395 9.71 5.31 -28.17
N ILE A 396 9.37 4.64 -27.08
CA ILE A 396 9.43 5.16 -25.71
C ILE A 396 10.42 4.39 -24.82
N ASP A 397 11.04 3.31 -25.30
CA ASP A 397 12.04 2.57 -24.51
C ASP A 397 13.41 3.23 -24.58
N LEU A 398 13.46 4.39 -23.92
CA LEU A 398 14.64 5.20 -23.67
C LEU A 398 14.95 5.11 -22.16
N GLU A 399 14.60 3.97 -21.53
CA GLU A 399 14.57 3.80 -20.08
C GLU A 399 15.96 3.58 -19.47
N SER A 400 16.61 4.71 -19.25
CA SER A 400 17.48 4.85 -18.08
C SER A 400 17.30 6.23 -17.47
N PRO A 401 16.27 6.45 -16.61
CA PRO A 401 16.46 7.37 -15.50
C PRO A 401 17.72 6.90 -14.75
N PRO A 402 18.82 7.68 -14.76
CA PRO A 402 20.14 7.11 -14.53
C PRO A 402 20.26 6.48 -13.13
N SER A 403 20.78 5.25 -13.10
CA SER A 403 20.72 4.29 -12.00
C SER A 403 21.06 4.91 -10.63
N LEU A 404 20.03 5.18 -9.81
CA LEU A 404 20.07 5.78 -8.46
C LEU A 404 21.31 6.67 -8.23
N VAL A 405 21.49 7.68 -9.10
CA VAL A 405 22.77 8.40 -9.19
C VAL A 405 23.15 8.96 -7.81
N PRO A 406 24.33 8.61 -7.27
CA PRO A 406 24.70 8.95 -5.92
C PRO A 406 24.55 10.45 -5.64
N ASP A 407 24.05 10.77 -4.45
CA ASP A 407 23.77 12.16 -4.05
C ASP A 407 25.07 13.02 -3.99
N ASP A 408 26.23 12.38 -4.03
CA ASP A 408 27.55 13.01 -4.12
C ASP A 408 28.12 13.13 -5.56
N GLU A 409 27.40 12.69 -6.60
CA GLU A 409 27.72 12.96 -8.01
C GLU A 409 27.93 14.46 -8.25
N ILE A 410 29.03 14.84 -8.91
CA ILE A 410 29.28 16.23 -9.30
C ILE A 410 28.48 16.53 -10.58
N VAL A 411 27.43 17.34 -10.45
CA VAL A 411 26.59 17.77 -11.57
C VAL A 411 27.16 19.01 -12.27
N CYS A 412 27.80 19.92 -11.51
CA CYS A 412 28.54 21.06 -12.07
C CYS A 412 30.04 20.91 -11.82
N THR A 413 30.81 20.48 -12.83
CA THR A 413 32.24 20.19 -12.68
C THR A 413 33.07 21.42 -12.30
N CYS A 414 32.80 22.57 -12.94
CA CYS A 414 33.55 23.82 -12.75
C CYS A 414 33.51 24.33 -11.30
N LEU A 415 32.37 24.17 -10.63
CA LEU A 415 32.13 24.66 -9.27
C LEU A 415 31.95 23.53 -8.24
N ARG A 416 32.19 22.28 -8.66
CA ARG A 416 32.09 21.05 -7.86
C ARG A 416 30.75 20.82 -7.12
N VAL A 417 29.67 21.45 -7.58
CA VAL A 417 28.33 21.33 -7.00
C VAL A 417 27.80 19.91 -7.21
N ARG A 418 27.35 19.26 -6.14
CA ARG A 418 26.90 17.86 -6.17
C ARG A 418 25.37 17.75 -6.30
N ARG A 419 24.90 16.58 -6.71
CA ARG A 419 23.48 16.27 -6.92
C ARG A 419 22.62 16.59 -5.70
N ARG A 420 23.06 16.24 -4.49
CA ARG A 420 22.39 16.59 -3.21
C ARG A 420 22.27 18.10 -2.96
N ASP A 421 23.24 18.88 -3.43
CA ASP A 421 23.29 20.32 -3.16
C ASP A 421 22.24 21.03 -4.04
N LEU A 422 22.08 20.57 -5.29
CA LEU A 422 20.97 20.94 -6.18
C LEU A 422 19.61 20.47 -5.63
N ARG A 423 19.49 19.19 -5.23
CA ARG A 423 18.25 18.65 -4.63
C ARG A 423 17.83 19.44 -3.38
N ARG A 424 18.78 19.86 -2.54
CA ARG A 424 18.51 20.72 -1.38
C ARG A 424 18.01 22.11 -1.78
N ALA A 425 18.51 22.70 -2.87
CA ALA A 425 18.01 23.96 -3.38
C ALA A 425 16.58 23.82 -3.95
N ILE A 426 16.29 22.74 -4.69
CA ILE A 426 14.95 22.42 -5.21
C ILE A 426 13.95 22.24 -4.05
N LEU A 427 14.30 21.43 -3.04
CA LEU A 427 13.49 21.24 -1.83
C LEU A 427 13.33 22.52 -0.98
N ALA A 428 14.22 23.50 -1.15
CA ALA A 428 14.11 24.84 -0.57
C ALA A 428 13.38 25.85 -1.49
N GLY A 429 12.65 25.37 -2.50
CA GLY A 429 11.78 26.18 -3.36
C GLY A 429 12.42 26.73 -4.65
N CYS A 430 13.66 26.36 -4.97
CA CYS A 430 14.32 26.83 -6.21
C CYS A 430 13.81 26.01 -7.41
N ASN A 431 12.78 26.50 -8.10
CA ASN A 431 12.08 25.80 -9.19
C ASN A 431 12.47 26.25 -10.62
N THR A 432 13.46 27.14 -10.77
CA THR A 432 13.98 27.56 -12.08
C THR A 432 15.51 27.39 -12.16
N PRO A 433 16.09 27.24 -13.38
CA PRO A 433 17.55 27.19 -13.54
C PRO A 433 18.25 28.43 -12.98
N GLU A 434 17.60 29.59 -13.05
CA GLU A 434 18.08 30.87 -12.51
C GLU A 434 18.09 30.82 -10.98
N ALA A 435 17.00 30.39 -10.34
CA ALA A 435 16.96 30.24 -8.88
C ALA A 435 18.00 29.21 -8.38
N ILE A 436 18.20 28.12 -9.12
CA ILE A 436 19.25 27.12 -8.82
C ILE A 436 20.64 27.71 -8.99
N ARG A 437 20.90 28.44 -10.08
CA ARG A 437 22.16 29.15 -10.32
C ARG A 437 22.43 30.17 -9.22
N ASP A 438 21.46 30.99 -8.87
CA ASP A 438 21.66 32.07 -7.91
C ASP A 438 21.81 31.51 -6.47
N LYS A 439 21.22 30.34 -6.17
CA LYS A 439 21.35 29.65 -4.88
C LYS A 439 22.61 28.78 -4.75
N THR A 440 23.11 28.18 -5.83
CA THR A 440 24.19 27.16 -5.79
C THR A 440 25.43 27.53 -6.62
N ARG A 441 25.34 28.58 -7.44
CA ARG A 441 26.24 28.98 -8.54
C ARG A 441 26.35 27.96 -9.69
N ALA A 442 25.71 26.79 -9.62
CA ALA A 442 25.73 25.83 -10.72
C ALA A 442 25.19 26.47 -12.02
N GLY A 443 25.91 26.30 -13.13
CA GLY A 443 25.58 26.90 -14.42
C GLY A 443 26.10 28.33 -14.63
N SER A 444 26.63 29.02 -13.61
CA SER A 444 27.14 30.39 -13.78
C SER A 444 28.51 30.50 -14.48
N ALA A 445 29.19 29.37 -14.69
CA ALA A 445 30.47 29.30 -15.41
C ALA A 445 30.24 28.98 -16.91
N CYS A 446 30.60 27.78 -17.37
CA CYS A 446 30.43 27.38 -18.77
C CYS A 446 28.97 27.09 -19.17
N GLY A 447 28.03 26.93 -18.23
CA GLY A 447 26.63 26.58 -18.52
C GLY A 447 26.37 25.08 -18.84
N ALA A 448 27.39 24.25 -19.07
CA ALA A 448 27.23 22.85 -19.53
C ALA A 448 26.44 21.91 -18.58
N CYS A 449 26.16 22.31 -17.34
CA CYS A 449 25.29 21.56 -16.42
C CYS A 449 23.83 22.05 -16.42
N LEU A 450 23.48 23.09 -17.18
CA LEU A 450 22.12 23.63 -17.25
C LEU A 450 21.10 22.62 -17.82
N PRO A 451 21.40 21.79 -18.84
CA PRO A 451 20.48 20.75 -19.29
C PRO A 451 20.15 19.72 -18.19
N ARG A 452 21.17 19.30 -17.41
CA ARG A 452 20.97 18.45 -16.22
C ARG A 452 20.15 19.11 -15.13
N ILE A 453 20.34 20.41 -14.90
CA ILE A 453 19.56 21.19 -13.93
C ILE A 453 18.11 21.33 -14.38
N ALA A 454 17.87 21.57 -15.68
CA ALA A 454 16.53 21.63 -16.27
C ALA A 454 15.80 20.28 -16.18
N ASP A 455 16.47 19.18 -16.51
CA ASP A 455 15.95 17.81 -16.36
C ASP A 455 15.65 17.45 -14.89
N MET A 456 16.54 17.84 -13.95
CA MET A 456 16.28 17.74 -12.50
C MET A 456 15.16 18.66 -11.99
N LEU A 457 14.73 19.64 -12.78
CA LEU A 457 13.56 20.51 -12.55
C LEU A 457 12.32 20.05 -13.35
N GLY A 458 12.36 18.88 -14.00
CA GLY A 458 11.26 18.32 -14.78
C GLY A 458 11.06 18.93 -16.17
N LYS A 459 11.96 19.80 -16.63
CA LYS A 459 11.89 20.45 -17.94
C LYS A 459 12.62 19.61 -18.99
N SER A 460 12.04 19.48 -20.19
CA SER A 460 12.81 19.02 -21.34
C SER A 460 13.90 20.01 -21.68
N ALA A 461 15.13 19.52 -21.81
CA ALA A 461 16.30 20.24 -22.30
C ALA A 461 17.04 19.45 -23.39
N TRP A 462 16.36 18.48 -24.02
CA TRP A 462 16.93 17.49 -24.92
C TRP A 462 16.02 17.25 -26.12
N THR A 463 16.57 17.35 -27.34
CA THR A 463 15.94 16.92 -28.60
C THR A 463 16.72 15.71 -29.13
N ALA A 464 16.09 14.70 -29.73
CA ALA A 464 16.89 13.66 -30.39
C ALA A 464 17.53 14.22 -31.66
N ALA A 465 18.70 13.70 -32.04
CA ALA A 465 19.41 14.17 -33.21
C ALA A 465 20.11 13.01 -33.93
N GLU A 466 20.13 13.09 -35.25
CA GLU A 466 20.77 12.10 -36.10
C GLU A 466 22.12 12.63 -36.61
N ILE A 467 23.17 11.80 -36.55
CA ILE A 467 24.46 12.13 -37.17
C ILE A 467 24.37 11.85 -38.67
N VAL A 468 23.93 12.87 -39.42
CA VAL A 468 23.71 12.81 -40.87
C VAL A 468 25.00 12.71 -41.69
N SER A 469 26.15 13.11 -41.13
CA SER A 469 27.46 12.88 -41.74
C SER A 469 28.62 13.02 -40.73
N THR A 470 29.77 12.47 -41.10
CA THR A 470 31.04 12.58 -40.37
C THR A 470 32.17 12.96 -41.31
N VAL A 471 33.14 13.72 -40.81
CA VAL A 471 34.33 14.13 -41.56
C VAL A 471 35.54 13.96 -40.67
N ASP A 472 36.51 13.13 -41.06
CA ASP A 472 37.80 13.05 -40.37
C ASP A 472 38.63 14.29 -40.69
N VAL A 473 38.93 15.09 -39.65
CA VAL A 473 39.59 16.41 -39.77
C VAL A 473 41.10 16.27 -39.69
N CYS A 474 41.59 15.40 -38.80
CA CYS A 474 42.97 14.94 -38.76
C CYS A 474 43.03 13.57 -38.04
N PRO A 475 44.18 12.86 -38.02
CA PRO A 475 44.34 11.61 -37.28
C PRO A 475 43.81 11.69 -35.82
N GLY A 476 42.74 10.94 -35.54
CA GLY A 476 42.10 10.90 -34.22
C GLY A 476 41.19 12.10 -33.89
N VAL A 477 40.84 12.95 -34.85
CA VAL A 477 39.89 14.07 -34.69
C VAL A 477 38.86 14.05 -35.82
N ARG A 478 37.58 13.99 -35.45
CA ARG A 478 36.45 13.86 -36.39
C ARG A 478 35.38 14.89 -36.07
N ALA A 479 34.88 15.56 -37.10
CA ALA A 479 33.67 16.36 -37.05
C ALA A 479 32.45 15.45 -37.23
N PHE A 480 31.43 15.67 -36.41
CA PHE A 480 30.14 14.99 -36.49
C PHE A 480 29.06 16.04 -36.75
N ARG A 481 28.23 15.81 -37.76
CA ARG A 481 27.18 16.73 -38.17
C ARG A 481 25.83 16.18 -37.74
N LEU A 482 25.15 16.90 -36.85
CA LEU A 482 23.90 16.48 -36.22
C LEU A 482 22.74 17.35 -36.70
N VAL A 483 21.66 16.71 -37.14
CA VAL A 483 20.38 17.37 -37.41
C VAL A 483 19.41 16.94 -36.32
N PRO A 484 18.80 17.88 -35.56
CA PRO A 484 17.70 17.53 -34.66
C PRO A 484 16.59 16.84 -35.45
N ARG A 485 16.03 15.78 -34.88
CA ARG A 485 14.77 15.26 -35.42
C ARG A 485 13.65 16.25 -35.09
N GLY A 486 12.56 16.23 -35.86
CA GLY A 486 11.43 17.15 -35.68
C GLY A 486 11.64 18.62 -36.13
N GLY A 487 12.87 19.08 -36.40
CA GLY A 487 13.08 20.48 -36.81
C GLY A 487 14.50 20.85 -37.24
N ALA A 488 14.69 22.12 -37.63
CA ALA A 488 16.01 22.67 -37.93
C ALA A 488 16.81 22.96 -36.63
N PRO A 489 18.16 23.07 -36.70
CA PRO A 489 18.97 23.53 -35.57
C PRO A 489 18.52 24.90 -35.05
N ILE A 490 18.57 25.07 -33.73
CA ILE A 490 18.35 26.37 -33.09
C ILE A 490 19.56 27.26 -33.42
N PRO A 491 19.38 28.52 -33.85
CA PRO A 491 20.48 29.45 -34.08
C PRO A 491 21.40 29.58 -32.86
N ALA A 492 22.71 29.51 -33.08
CA ALA A 492 23.73 29.60 -32.04
C ALA A 492 24.69 30.78 -32.30
N GLU A 493 25.08 31.50 -31.25
CA GLU A 493 26.20 32.45 -31.34
C GLU A 493 27.55 31.69 -31.44
N PRO A 494 28.54 32.16 -32.21
CA PRO A 494 29.84 31.50 -32.31
C PRO A 494 30.54 31.39 -30.95
N GLY A 495 31.04 30.19 -30.64
CA GLY A 495 31.61 29.86 -29.33
C GLY A 495 30.62 29.23 -28.33
N GLN A 496 29.33 29.13 -28.66
CA GLN A 496 28.40 28.29 -27.90
C GLN A 496 28.70 26.79 -28.08
N HIS A 497 28.24 25.99 -27.12
CA HIS A 497 28.32 24.53 -27.14
C HIS A 497 26.94 23.91 -27.06
N ILE A 498 26.84 22.64 -27.49
CA ILE A 498 25.73 21.75 -27.15
C ILE A 498 26.24 20.67 -26.20
N VAL A 499 25.39 20.21 -25.29
CA VAL A 499 25.62 18.97 -24.55
C VAL A 499 25.03 17.82 -25.34
N ILE A 500 25.83 16.79 -25.62
CA ILE A 500 25.37 15.58 -26.29
C ILE A 500 25.27 14.46 -25.25
N GLN A 501 24.12 13.80 -25.23
CA GLN A 501 23.79 12.64 -24.39
C GLN A 501 23.56 11.43 -25.29
N ALA A 502 24.17 10.29 -24.95
CA ALA A 502 23.97 9.03 -25.65
C ALA A 502 23.90 7.88 -24.66
N GLU A 503 23.17 6.81 -25.00
CA GLU A 503 23.19 5.59 -24.21
C GLU A 503 24.38 4.70 -24.59
N ILE A 504 25.15 4.30 -23.59
CA ILE A 504 26.36 3.49 -23.76
C ILE A 504 26.38 2.44 -22.65
N ASP A 505 26.36 1.17 -23.03
CA ASP A 505 26.45 0.01 -22.12
C ASP A 505 25.38 0.07 -20.99
N GLY A 506 24.13 0.44 -21.34
CA GLY A 506 22.97 0.52 -20.44
C GLY A 506 22.93 1.77 -19.54
N ARG A 507 23.60 2.86 -19.93
CA ARG A 507 23.70 4.11 -19.16
C ARG A 507 23.80 5.34 -20.07
N PHE A 508 23.08 6.41 -19.74
CA PHE A 508 23.30 7.70 -20.40
C PHE A 508 24.61 8.35 -19.97
N ILE A 509 25.42 8.76 -20.95
CA ILE A 509 26.68 9.48 -20.76
C ILE A 509 26.60 10.79 -21.56
N GLU A 510 27.01 11.89 -20.92
CA GLU A 510 26.92 13.24 -21.49
C GLU A 510 28.28 13.90 -21.68
N ARG A 511 28.46 14.67 -22.77
CA ARG A 511 29.64 15.50 -23.00
C ARG A 511 29.27 16.83 -23.69
N PRO A 512 29.73 17.99 -23.19
CA PRO A 512 29.64 19.26 -23.92
C PRO A 512 30.67 19.30 -25.05
N TYR A 513 30.29 19.87 -26.19
CA TYR A 513 31.18 20.16 -27.32
C TYR A 513 30.81 21.51 -27.94
N THR A 514 31.80 22.39 -28.13
CA THR A 514 31.63 23.65 -28.86
C THR A 514 31.09 23.37 -30.26
N LEU A 515 30.11 24.16 -30.71
CA LEU A 515 29.69 24.19 -32.10
C LEU A 515 30.83 24.78 -32.93
N SER A 516 31.32 24.00 -33.90
CA SER A 516 32.48 24.30 -34.74
C SER A 516 32.11 24.93 -36.09
N ALA A 517 30.83 24.95 -36.46
CA ALA A 517 30.30 25.59 -37.65
C ALA A 517 29.03 26.41 -37.34
N PRO A 518 28.73 27.46 -38.11
CA PRO A 518 27.46 28.19 -38.03
C PRO A 518 26.24 27.29 -38.28
N THR A 519 25.18 27.48 -37.49
CA THR A 519 23.93 26.70 -37.56
C THR A 519 23.09 26.98 -38.82
N THR A 520 23.36 28.08 -39.51
CA THR A 520 22.86 28.43 -40.85
C THR A 520 23.16 27.35 -41.89
N SER A 521 24.21 26.55 -41.69
CA SER A 521 24.54 25.36 -42.49
C SER A 521 23.55 24.20 -42.38
N GLY A 522 22.44 24.37 -41.65
CA GLY A 522 21.34 23.41 -41.52
C GLY A 522 21.60 22.24 -40.56
N HIS A 523 22.76 22.22 -39.89
CA HIS A 523 23.13 21.21 -38.89
C HIS A 523 23.97 21.82 -37.76
N TYR A 524 24.09 21.11 -36.64
CA TYR A 524 25.12 21.34 -35.64
C TYR A 524 26.40 20.57 -36.05
N GLU A 525 27.55 21.24 -36.23
CA GLU A 525 28.85 20.54 -36.38
C GLU A 525 29.63 20.58 -35.05
N ILE A 526 29.98 19.42 -34.51
CA ILE A 526 30.86 19.29 -33.33
C ILE A 526 32.13 18.50 -33.64
N THR A 527 33.29 19.02 -33.26
CA THR A 527 34.58 18.37 -33.48
C THR A 527 35.05 17.62 -32.24
N VAL A 528 35.25 16.31 -32.36
CA VAL A 528 35.65 15.44 -31.24
C VAL A 528 37.04 14.88 -31.48
N LYS A 529 37.94 15.12 -30.52
CA LYS A 529 39.20 14.38 -30.42
C LYS A 529 38.98 13.06 -29.68
N ARG A 530 39.37 11.94 -30.29
CA ARG A 530 39.33 10.63 -29.65
C ARG A 530 40.30 10.58 -28.47
N LEU A 531 39.81 10.20 -27.30
CA LEU A 531 40.63 9.92 -26.11
C LEU A 531 40.81 8.41 -25.95
N GLN A 532 42.05 7.94 -25.79
CA GLN A 532 42.32 6.54 -25.47
C GLN A 532 41.69 6.19 -24.11
N GLY A 533 40.99 5.06 -24.02
CA GLY A 533 40.20 4.67 -22.84
C GLY A 533 38.95 5.52 -22.56
N GLY A 534 38.68 6.57 -23.35
CA GLY A 534 37.54 7.46 -23.13
C GLY A 534 36.22 6.84 -23.59
N VAL A 535 35.37 6.38 -22.65
CA VAL A 535 34.12 5.64 -22.92
C VAL A 535 33.28 6.24 -24.05
N PHE A 536 32.91 7.53 -23.93
CA PHE A 536 32.07 8.23 -24.91
C PHE A 536 32.76 8.41 -26.26
N THR A 537 34.03 8.84 -26.28
CA THR A 537 34.75 9.11 -27.54
C THR A 537 35.13 7.84 -28.28
N THR A 538 35.42 6.75 -27.57
CA THR A 538 35.66 5.43 -28.19
C THR A 538 34.37 4.85 -28.76
N TRP A 539 33.26 4.97 -28.03
CA TRP A 539 31.94 4.57 -28.55
C TRP A 539 31.57 5.34 -29.83
N LEU A 540 31.66 6.67 -29.80
CA LEU A 540 31.31 7.55 -30.92
C LEU A 540 32.15 7.32 -32.18
N PHE A 541 33.39 6.82 -32.04
CA PHE A 541 34.28 6.51 -33.17
C PHE A 541 34.17 5.05 -33.67
N GLU A 542 33.85 4.08 -32.80
CA GLU A 542 34.04 2.64 -33.09
C GLU A 542 32.88 1.71 -32.72
N ARG A 543 31.99 2.09 -31.78
CA ARG A 543 30.93 1.19 -31.24
C ARG A 543 29.51 1.72 -31.40
N ARG A 544 29.33 2.88 -32.04
CA ARG A 544 28.03 3.54 -32.24
C ARG A 544 27.23 2.86 -33.36
N PRO A 545 26.03 2.29 -33.09
CA PRO A 545 25.09 1.90 -34.14
C PRO A 545 24.70 3.07 -35.07
N GLU A 546 24.04 2.79 -36.19
CA GLU A 546 23.52 3.84 -37.08
C GLU A 546 22.22 4.45 -36.55
N ASP A 547 21.39 3.62 -35.92
CA ASP A 547 20.12 3.93 -35.25
C ASP A 547 20.28 4.37 -33.78
N ALA A 548 21.52 4.62 -33.33
CA ALA A 548 21.85 4.93 -31.95
C ALA A 548 21.12 6.19 -31.44
N LEU A 549 20.42 6.07 -30.30
CA LEU A 549 19.79 7.20 -29.63
C LEU A 549 20.83 8.23 -29.19
N ILE A 550 20.84 9.37 -29.87
CA ILE A 550 21.62 10.54 -29.52
C ILE A 550 20.65 11.70 -29.24
N ARG A 551 20.88 12.39 -28.13
CA ARG A 551 20.11 13.57 -27.71
C ARG A 551 21.06 14.76 -27.57
N VAL A 552 20.60 15.94 -27.95
CA VAL A 552 21.36 17.20 -27.90
C VAL A 552 20.59 18.25 -27.09
N SER A 553 21.31 19.09 -26.36
CA SER A 553 20.72 20.29 -25.76
C SER A 553 20.51 21.39 -26.79
N ALA A 554 19.71 22.40 -26.41
CA ALA A 554 19.80 23.71 -27.05
C ALA A 554 21.24 24.27 -26.92
N PRO A 555 21.69 25.16 -27.84
CA PRO A 555 22.96 25.86 -27.73
C PRO A 555 23.06 26.68 -26.44
N GLY A 556 24.25 26.73 -25.83
CA GLY A 556 24.47 27.50 -24.62
C GLY A 556 25.94 27.77 -24.30
N GLY A 557 26.16 28.35 -23.12
CA GLY A 557 27.46 28.85 -22.70
C GLY A 557 27.68 30.33 -23.04
N HIS A 558 28.72 30.91 -22.44
CA HIS A 558 28.98 32.35 -22.43
C HIS A 558 30.28 32.75 -23.14
N PHE A 559 30.96 31.81 -23.81
CA PHE A 559 32.22 32.03 -24.51
C PHE A 559 31.99 32.62 -25.93
N THR A 560 31.04 33.55 -26.05
CA THR A 560 30.60 34.12 -27.34
C THR A 560 31.21 35.50 -27.59
N LEU A 561 31.19 35.94 -28.85
CA LEU A 561 31.72 37.24 -29.25
C LEU A 561 30.95 38.38 -28.55
N PRO A 562 31.61 39.26 -27.76
CA PRO A 562 30.90 40.31 -27.03
C PRO A 562 30.27 41.31 -28.00
N ARG A 563 29.15 41.93 -27.64
CA ARG A 563 28.40 42.87 -28.50
C ARG A 563 29.05 44.27 -28.55
N ASN A 564 30.33 44.31 -28.92
CA ASN A 564 31.18 45.49 -29.08
C ASN A 564 32.11 45.30 -30.30
N ASP A 565 32.62 46.40 -30.87
CA ASP A 565 33.46 46.37 -32.08
C ASP A 565 34.95 46.13 -31.83
N ARG A 566 35.32 45.74 -30.59
CA ARG A 566 36.72 45.52 -30.20
C ARG A 566 37.34 44.37 -30.99
N PRO A 567 38.66 44.42 -31.30
CA PRO A 567 39.37 43.26 -31.83
C PRO A 567 39.24 42.04 -30.91
N VAL A 568 39.36 40.84 -31.46
CA VAL A 568 39.35 39.60 -30.69
C VAL A 568 40.63 38.83 -30.95
N VAL A 569 41.25 38.32 -29.88
CA VAL A 569 42.45 37.47 -29.97
C VAL A 569 42.14 36.10 -29.36
N TYR A 570 42.05 35.08 -30.20
CA TYR A 570 41.97 33.69 -29.77
C TYR A 570 43.38 33.13 -29.50
N LEU A 571 43.61 32.69 -28.26
CA LEU A 571 44.79 31.92 -27.86
C LEU A 571 44.34 30.47 -27.64
N VAL A 572 44.55 29.62 -28.63
CA VAL A 572 43.92 28.29 -28.69
C VAL A 572 44.93 27.16 -28.82
N ALA A 573 44.63 26.00 -28.23
CA ALA A 573 45.56 24.87 -28.22
C ALA A 573 44.91 23.49 -28.45
N GLY A 574 45.50 22.71 -29.35
CA GLY A 574 45.03 21.36 -29.70
C GLY A 574 43.60 21.34 -30.24
N ILE A 575 42.69 20.67 -29.53
CA ILE A 575 41.25 20.65 -29.90
C ILE A 575 40.53 21.95 -29.51
N GLY A 576 41.11 22.79 -28.64
CA GLY A 576 40.53 24.08 -28.23
C GLY A 576 40.47 25.16 -29.32
N VAL A 577 40.80 24.79 -30.56
CA VAL A 577 40.57 25.61 -31.76
C VAL A 577 39.07 25.73 -32.12
N THR A 578 38.20 24.86 -31.60
CA THR A 578 36.78 24.79 -31.97
C THR A 578 35.98 26.11 -31.84
N PRO A 579 36.18 26.98 -30.83
CA PRO A 579 35.50 28.28 -30.79
C PRO A 579 36.04 29.27 -31.83
N ALA A 580 37.37 29.23 -32.08
CA ALA A 580 38.03 30.14 -33.01
C ALA A 580 37.65 29.86 -34.47
N ILE A 581 37.62 28.57 -34.88
CA ILE A 581 37.16 28.20 -36.23
C ILE A 581 35.67 28.55 -36.42
N ALA A 582 34.83 28.38 -35.40
CA ALA A 582 33.42 28.76 -35.46
C ALA A 582 33.24 30.28 -35.66
N ALA A 583 33.97 31.10 -34.89
CA ALA A 583 33.94 32.55 -35.01
C ALA A 583 34.43 33.03 -36.38
N VAL A 584 35.53 32.46 -36.90
CA VAL A 584 36.07 32.83 -38.22
C VAL A 584 35.13 32.39 -39.35
N ARG A 585 34.50 31.21 -39.25
CA ARG A 585 33.49 30.74 -40.22
C ARG A 585 32.27 31.67 -40.24
N ALA A 586 31.74 32.05 -39.07
CA ALA A 586 30.61 32.98 -38.97
C ALA A 586 30.94 34.37 -39.54
N ILE A 587 32.11 34.94 -39.20
CA ILE A 587 32.56 36.24 -39.73
C ILE A 587 32.63 36.23 -41.27
N ARG A 588 33.06 35.14 -41.88
CA ARG A 588 33.08 34.98 -43.34
C ARG A 588 31.69 34.89 -43.95
N GLU A 589 30.75 34.25 -43.27
CA GLU A 589 29.38 34.05 -43.75
C GLU A 589 28.51 35.31 -43.59
N GLU A 590 28.65 36.01 -42.46
CA GLU A 590 27.97 37.27 -42.15
C GLU A 590 28.60 38.49 -42.86
N GLY A 591 29.83 38.36 -43.36
CA GLY A 591 30.61 39.48 -43.93
C GLY A 591 31.05 40.51 -42.89
N ALA A 592 31.16 40.11 -41.61
CA ALA A 592 31.40 41.00 -40.49
C ALA A 592 32.80 41.65 -40.55
N SER A 593 32.89 42.96 -40.31
CA SER A 593 34.13 43.74 -40.42
C SER A 593 35.07 43.64 -39.19
N ARG A 594 34.67 42.88 -38.16
CA ARG A 594 35.40 42.80 -36.88
C ARG A 594 36.79 42.18 -37.05
N ARG A 595 37.81 42.79 -36.46
CA ARG A 595 39.20 42.28 -36.50
C ARG A 595 39.37 41.07 -35.59
N VAL A 596 39.90 39.96 -36.10
CA VAL A 596 40.19 38.74 -35.34
C VAL A 596 41.61 38.25 -35.58
N HIS A 597 42.29 37.87 -34.51
CA HIS A 597 43.54 37.11 -34.52
C HIS A 597 43.34 35.73 -33.90
N VAL A 598 44.04 34.72 -34.41
CA VAL A 598 44.06 33.35 -33.87
C VAL A 598 45.51 32.87 -33.78
N ASP A 599 46.11 32.85 -32.58
CA ASP A 599 47.37 32.14 -32.33
C ASP A 599 47.03 30.71 -31.88
N TYR A 600 47.40 29.73 -32.71
CA TYR A 600 47.00 28.34 -32.56
C TYR A 600 48.20 27.42 -32.30
N SER A 601 48.27 26.90 -31.07
CA SER A 601 49.32 25.98 -30.61
C SER A 601 48.91 24.50 -30.75
N ALA A 602 49.47 23.81 -31.74
CA ALA A 602 49.35 22.36 -31.90
C ALA A 602 50.67 21.63 -31.55
N HIS A 603 50.67 20.30 -31.51
CA HIS A 603 51.93 19.55 -31.34
C HIS A 603 52.71 19.48 -32.65
N SER A 604 52.00 19.03 -33.70
CA SER A 604 52.49 18.71 -35.04
C SER A 604 51.43 19.06 -36.09
N PRO A 605 51.77 19.17 -37.39
CA PRO A 605 50.77 19.37 -38.45
C PRO A 605 49.66 18.31 -38.42
N ALA A 606 50.03 17.04 -38.23
CA ALA A 606 49.10 15.90 -38.16
C ALA A 606 48.21 15.88 -36.91
N SER A 607 48.36 16.84 -35.98
CA SER A 607 47.54 16.97 -34.77
C SER A 607 46.88 18.34 -34.62
N ALA A 608 46.78 19.10 -35.71
CA ALA A 608 46.25 20.46 -35.79
C ALA A 608 44.94 20.51 -36.61
N PRO A 609 43.77 20.10 -36.05
CA PRO A 609 42.50 20.20 -36.75
C PRO A 609 42.21 21.63 -37.27
N TYR A 610 41.65 21.71 -38.48
CA TYR A 610 41.32 22.95 -39.20
C TYR A 610 42.48 23.91 -39.48
N ALA A 611 43.75 23.48 -39.35
CA ALA A 611 44.90 24.36 -39.60
C ALA A 611 44.92 24.97 -41.01
N ASP A 612 44.78 24.13 -42.05
CA ASP A 612 44.76 24.59 -43.44
C ASP A 612 43.51 25.41 -43.76
N GLU A 613 42.38 25.11 -43.09
CA GLU A 613 41.15 25.89 -43.23
C GLU A 613 41.30 27.29 -42.62
N LEU A 614 41.91 27.43 -41.43
CA LEU A 614 42.20 28.72 -40.82
C LEU A 614 43.14 29.57 -41.67
N HIS A 615 44.17 28.97 -42.30
CA HIS A 615 45.02 29.68 -43.26
C HIS A 615 44.21 30.13 -44.50
N ALA A 616 43.36 29.28 -45.07
CA ALA A 616 42.51 29.62 -46.21
C ALA A 616 41.45 30.68 -45.88
N LEU A 617 40.93 30.68 -44.65
CA LEU A 617 39.98 31.66 -44.14
C LEU A 617 40.64 33.03 -43.91
N ALA A 618 41.82 33.07 -43.28
CA ALA A 618 42.60 34.29 -43.12
C ALA A 618 43.05 34.89 -44.47
N ALA A 619 43.36 34.05 -45.46
CA ALA A 619 43.66 34.51 -46.82
C ALA A 619 42.42 35.06 -47.57
N ALA A 620 41.21 34.64 -47.19
CA ALA A 620 39.95 35.05 -47.82
C ALA A 620 39.26 36.24 -47.12
N CYS A 621 39.55 36.50 -45.84
CA CYS A 621 38.89 37.51 -45.01
C CYS A 621 39.92 38.53 -44.50
N PRO A 622 40.04 39.74 -45.09
CA PRO A 622 41.10 40.71 -44.76
C PRO A 622 41.15 41.19 -43.30
N ASN A 623 40.09 40.98 -42.54
CA ASN A 623 39.97 41.28 -41.11
C ASN A 623 40.33 40.10 -40.19
N VAL A 624 40.66 38.92 -40.73
CA VAL A 624 41.06 37.72 -39.98
C VAL A 624 42.54 37.44 -40.20
N THR A 625 43.25 37.15 -39.11
CA THR A 625 44.65 36.69 -39.14
C THR A 625 44.80 35.42 -38.32
N ALA A 626 45.60 34.46 -38.80
CA ALA A 626 45.87 33.20 -38.12
C ALA A 626 47.38 32.92 -38.11
N ARG A 627 47.91 32.51 -36.94
CA ARG A 627 49.29 32.11 -36.74
C ARG A 627 49.30 30.72 -36.11
N ILE A 628 49.80 29.72 -36.83
CA ILE A 628 49.80 28.32 -36.37
C ILE A 628 51.20 27.89 -35.96
N ARG A 629 51.33 27.30 -34.78
CA ARG A 629 52.59 26.88 -34.17
C ARG A 629 52.58 25.38 -33.87
N PHE A 630 53.50 24.65 -34.49
CA PHE A 630 53.80 23.26 -34.13
C PHE A 630 54.87 23.25 -33.04
N THR A 631 54.46 22.88 -31.83
CA THR A 631 55.32 22.96 -30.63
C THR A 631 56.46 21.94 -30.61
N GLU A 632 56.45 20.95 -31.50
CA GLU A 632 57.60 20.07 -31.75
C GLU A 632 58.75 20.76 -32.52
N VAL A 633 58.45 21.80 -33.32
CA VAL A 633 59.43 22.50 -34.16
C VAL A 633 59.85 23.85 -33.56
N TRP A 634 58.89 24.65 -33.10
CA TRP A 634 59.11 26.05 -32.69
C TRP A 634 58.82 26.32 -31.21
N GLY A 635 58.79 25.27 -30.37
CA GLY A 635 58.48 25.37 -28.96
C GLY A 635 57.08 25.93 -28.68
N ARG A 636 56.85 26.41 -27.45
CA ARG A 636 55.58 27.06 -27.05
C ARG A 636 55.68 28.57 -27.21
N LEU A 637 54.54 29.25 -27.31
CA LEU A 637 54.47 30.72 -27.34
C LEU A 637 55.17 31.30 -26.10
N GLY A 638 56.19 32.14 -26.34
CA GLY A 638 57.00 32.75 -25.28
C GLY A 638 56.41 34.03 -24.71
N LYS A 639 56.95 34.49 -23.57
CA LYS A 639 56.53 35.75 -22.91
C LYS A 639 56.70 36.96 -23.83
N ASP A 640 57.81 37.04 -24.55
CA ASP A 640 58.15 38.18 -25.41
C ASP A 640 57.25 38.22 -26.66
N GLU A 641 56.98 37.06 -27.26
CA GLU A 641 56.06 36.95 -28.39
C GLU A 641 54.61 37.32 -28.01
N LEU A 642 54.18 36.94 -26.80
CA LEU A 642 52.87 37.32 -26.29
C LEU A 642 52.81 38.81 -25.91
N ALA A 643 53.91 39.40 -25.42
CA ALA A 643 54.01 40.84 -25.18
C ALA A 643 53.80 41.64 -26.48
N SER A 644 54.48 41.23 -27.56
CA SER A 644 54.29 41.83 -28.89
C SER A 644 52.87 41.66 -29.43
N LEU A 645 52.18 40.56 -29.08
CA LEU A 645 50.78 40.36 -29.47
C LEU A 645 49.82 41.25 -28.66
N VAL A 646 50.12 41.52 -27.38
CA VAL A 646 49.38 42.49 -26.56
C VAL A 646 49.59 43.92 -27.07
N GLU A 647 50.81 44.29 -27.43
CA GLU A 647 51.14 45.60 -28.02
C GLU A 647 50.43 45.82 -29.38
N ALA A 648 50.27 44.78 -30.19
CA ALA A 648 49.50 44.83 -31.44
C ALA A 648 47.97 44.92 -31.23
N HIS A 649 47.47 44.50 -30.06
CA HIS A 649 46.05 44.32 -29.77
C HIS A 649 45.63 44.81 -28.36
N PRO A 650 45.92 46.05 -27.96
CA PRO A 650 45.76 46.52 -26.58
C PRO A 650 44.30 46.55 -26.10
N ASP A 651 43.36 46.94 -26.98
CA ASP A 651 41.92 47.03 -26.68
C ASP A 651 41.14 45.73 -26.99
N ALA A 652 41.83 44.60 -27.16
CA ALA A 652 41.18 43.34 -27.57
C ALA A 652 40.46 42.61 -26.44
N GLU A 653 39.46 41.83 -26.83
CA GLU A 653 38.86 40.76 -26.02
C GLU A 653 39.66 39.46 -26.26
N TRP A 654 40.14 38.80 -25.21
CA TRP A 654 41.06 37.67 -25.30
C TRP A 654 40.37 36.36 -24.95
N PHE A 655 40.38 35.40 -25.88
CA PHE A 655 39.65 34.13 -25.77
C PHE A 655 40.63 32.94 -25.68
N LEU A 656 40.77 32.38 -24.48
CA LEU A 656 41.72 31.31 -24.16
C LEU A 656 41.00 29.96 -24.09
N CYS A 657 41.35 29.01 -24.96
CA CYS A 657 40.71 27.69 -24.98
C CYS A 657 41.71 26.56 -25.30
N GLY A 658 41.84 25.56 -24.42
CA GLY A 658 42.86 24.51 -24.56
C GLY A 658 43.15 23.71 -23.27
N PRO A 659 44.29 22.99 -23.21
CA PRO A 659 44.69 22.24 -22.02
C PRO A 659 45.00 23.16 -20.83
N ILE A 660 44.62 22.75 -19.62
CA ILE A 660 44.80 23.53 -18.37
C ILE A 660 46.23 24.11 -18.19
N PRO A 661 47.34 23.38 -18.49
CA PRO A 661 48.69 23.96 -18.40
C PRO A 661 48.98 25.10 -19.39
N TYR A 662 48.34 25.08 -20.57
CA TYR A 662 48.42 26.17 -21.56
C TYR A 662 47.57 27.36 -21.09
N LEU A 663 46.31 27.11 -20.68
CA LEU A 663 45.41 28.14 -20.18
C LEU A 663 46.03 28.96 -19.05
N ARG A 664 46.58 28.29 -18.03
CA ARG A 664 47.23 28.95 -16.88
C ARG A 664 48.47 29.75 -17.27
N ALA A 665 49.27 29.24 -18.21
CA ALA A 665 50.45 29.96 -18.67
C ALA A 665 50.07 31.22 -19.46
N MET A 666 49.07 31.13 -20.35
CA MET A 666 48.62 32.27 -21.14
C MET A 666 47.89 33.32 -20.29
N SER A 667 46.99 32.91 -19.39
CA SER A 667 46.26 33.86 -18.54
C SER A 667 47.18 34.58 -17.55
N GLN A 668 48.13 33.87 -16.92
CA GLN A 668 49.13 34.51 -16.07
C GLN A 668 49.96 35.53 -16.86
N LEU A 669 50.45 35.16 -18.06
CA LEU A 669 51.28 36.07 -18.85
C LEU A 669 50.51 37.28 -19.39
N LEU A 670 49.23 37.14 -19.75
CA LEU A 670 48.39 38.30 -20.14
C LEU A 670 48.17 39.27 -18.98
N LEU A 671 47.88 38.76 -17.77
CA LEU A 671 47.77 39.57 -16.56
C LEU A 671 49.11 40.25 -16.21
N GLU A 672 50.25 39.57 -16.39
CA GLU A 672 51.59 40.15 -16.23
C GLU A 672 51.90 41.26 -17.27
N GLN A 673 51.27 41.25 -18.44
CA GLN A 673 51.36 42.32 -19.45
C GLN A 673 50.27 43.40 -19.28
N GLY A 674 49.50 43.36 -18.18
CA GLY A 674 48.52 44.40 -17.85
C GLY A 674 47.16 44.30 -18.57
N VAL A 675 46.88 43.18 -19.25
CA VAL A 675 45.52 42.93 -19.79
C VAL A 675 44.54 42.79 -18.63
N LEU A 676 43.43 43.51 -18.68
CA LEU A 676 42.40 43.48 -17.63
C LEU A 676 41.67 42.13 -17.63
N ASP A 677 41.48 41.55 -16.45
CA ASP A 677 40.71 40.32 -16.21
C ASP A 677 39.29 40.38 -16.83
N THR A 678 38.68 41.57 -16.87
CA THR A 678 37.38 41.84 -17.52
C THR A 678 37.38 41.71 -19.04
N HIS A 679 38.55 41.57 -19.69
CA HIS A 679 38.70 41.28 -21.11
C HIS A 679 39.22 39.85 -21.37
N LEU A 680 39.39 39.03 -20.32
CA LEU A 680 39.86 37.64 -20.41
C LEU A 680 38.68 36.67 -20.35
N HIS A 681 38.44 35.99 -21.46
CA HIS A 681 37.43 34.94 -21.62
C HIS A 681 38.17 33.60 -21.64
N ILE A 682 37.85 32.67 -20.73
CA ILE A 682 38.61 31.41 -20.53
C ILE A 682 37.66 30.21 -20.49
N GLU A 683 37.93 29.17 -21.30
CA GLU A 683 37.18 27.90 -21.29
C GLU A 683 38.10 26.68 -21.00
N GLU A 684 37.76 25.89 -19.97
CA GLU A 684 38.51 24.69 -19.56
C GLU A 684 37.86 23.38 -20.05
N PHE A 685 38.57 22.59 -20.87
CA PHE A 685 38.18 21.21 -21.19
C PHE A 685 38.70 20.21 -20.15
N ILE A 686 37.79 19.58 -19.41
CA ILE A 686 38.11 18.58 -18.38
C ILE A 686 38.03 17.15 -18.95
N ALA A 687 39.18 16.52 -19.16
CA ALA A 687 39.27 15.10 -19.43
C ALA A 687 38.93 14.29 -18.16
N GLY A 688 37.78 13.63 -18.14
CA GLY A 688 37.22 13.00 -16.93
C GLY A 688 37.92 11.72 -16.49
N SER A 689 38.43 11.72 -15.25
CA SER A 689 38.87 10.51 -14.54
C SER A 689 37.68 9.71 -14.00
N VAL A 690 37.57 8.43 -14.38
CA VAL A 690 36.53 7.51 -13.87
C VAL A 690 37.06 6.75 -12.65
N VAL A 691 36.30 6.71 -11.56
CA VAL A 691 36.53 5.79 -10.45
C VAL A 691 35.88 4.45 -10.80
N VAL A 692 36.69 3.40 -10.96
CA VAL A 692 36.21 2.04 -11.27
C VAL A 692 35.99 1.28 -9.98
N ALA A 693 34.72 0.96 -9.66
CA ALA A 693 34.40 -0.04 -8.66
C ALA A 693 34.68 -1.45 -9.23
N GLN A 694 35.41 -2.28 -8.47
CA GLN A 694 35.82 -3.61 -8.96
C GLN A 694 34.71 -4.67 -8.88
N PRO A 695 34.71 -5.68 -9.76
CA PRO A 695 33.86 -6.87 -9.62
C PRO A 695 34.26 -7.68 -8.37
N GLY A 696 33.27 -8.13 -7.59
CA GLY A 696 33.51 -8.80 -6.31
C GLY A 696 33.86 -10.29 -6.38
N ARG A 697 34.23 -10.86 -5.23
CA ARG A 697 34.27 -12.31 -4.98
C ARG A 697 33.44 -12.64 -3.72
N ARG A 698 32.65 -13.72 -3.80
CA ARG A 698 31.82 -14.23 -2.69
C ARG A 698 32.69 -14.85 -1.59
N PRO A 699 32.18 -14.90 -0.34
CA PRO A 699 31.75 -16.22 0.17
C PRO A 699 30.24 -16.33 0.46
N SER A 700 29.73 -17.54 0.23
CA SER A 700 28.57 -18.18 0.88
C SER A 700 28.92 -18.59 2.32
N LEU A 701 28.03 -19.01 3.23
CA LEU A 701 26.57 -19.17 3.28
C LEU A 701 26.19 -19.34 4.77
N LEU A 702 24.97 -18.98 5.17
CA LEU A 702 24.10 -19.79 6.06
C LEU A 702 22.69 -19.19 6.10
N ALA A 703 21.70 -20.01 6.49
CA ALA A 703 20.29 -19.86 6.11
C ALA A 703 19.34 -19.50 7.28
N PRO A 704 18.13 -18.99 7.00
CA PRO A 704 17.15 -18.61 8.03
C PRO A 704 16.19 -19.75 8.42
N PRO A 705 15.50 -19.64 9.58
CA PRO A 705 14.31 -20.44 9.89
C PRO A 705 13.01 -19.69 9.50
N MET A 706 12.21 -20.32 8.64
CA MET A 706 10.76 -20.10 8.58
C MET A 706 10.07 -20.86 9.72
N SER A 707 8.77 -20.60 9.93
CA SER A 707 7.83 -21.61 10.42
C SER A 707 6.37 -21.22 10.03
N ALA A 708 5.38 -22.07 10.36
CA ALA A 708 3.93 -21.83 10.20
C ALA A 708 3.15 -22.69 11.24
N PRO A 709 1.96 -22.26 11.73
CA PRO A 709 1.63 -22.45 13.15
C PRO A 709 0.65 -23.61 13.52
N PRO A 710 0.50 -23.94 14.83
CA PRO A 710 -0.18 -25.15 15.33
C PRO A 710 -1.42 -24.92 16.26
N VAL A 711 -2.03 -26.01 16.75
CA VAL A 711 -3.41 -26.07 17.32
C VAL A 711 -3.54 -27.09 18.52
N PRO A 712 -4.12 -26.74 19.72
CA PRO A 712 -4.34 -27.62 20.94
C PRO A 712 -5.50 -28.68 20.89
N LEU A 713 -5.85 -29.57 21.86
CA LEU A 713 -6.15 -29.66 23.35
C LEU A 713 -7.52 -29.06 23.82
N SER A 714 -8.31 -29.56 24.80
CA SER A 714 -8.16 -30.57 25.89
C SER A 714 -9.32 -31.63 25.84
N PRO A 715 -10.28 -31.87 26.79
CA PRO A 715 -10.44 -31.76 28.27
C PRO A 715 -10.74 -33.17 28.95
N SER A 716 -11.53 -33.51 30.01
CA SER A 716 -12.46 -32.86 31.00
C SER A 716 -12.67 -33.69 32.32
N PHE A 717 -13.84 -33.64 33.01
CA PHE A 717 -14.17 -34.22 34.35
C PHE A 717 -15.37 -35.24 34.36
N PRO A 718 -15.74 -35.95 35.47
CA PRO A 718 -16.77 -35.45 36.44
C PRO A 718 -16.84 -36.00 37.92
N THR A 719 -17.23 -35.11 38.86
CA THR A 719 -18.23 -35.16 39.97
C THR A 719 -18.54 -36.40 40.90
N SER A 720 -18.54 -36.19 42.25
CA SER A 720 -19.69 -36.35 43.21
C SER A 720 -19.47 -37.00 44.62
N LEU A 721 -20.30 -36.55 45.60
CA LEU A 721 -20.76 -37.17 46.88
C LEU A 721 -19.89 -37.21 48.18
N LEU A 722 -20.60 -37.42 49.31
CA LEU A 722 -20.27 -37.24 50.75
C LEU A 722 -20.01 -38.58 51.50
N PRO A 723 -19.68 -38.67 52.84
CA PRO A 723 -19.34 -37.68 53.88
C PRO A 723 -18.11 -38.00 54.80
N LYS A 724 -17.84 -37.14 55.80
CA LYS A 724 -17.06 -37.32 57.07
C LYS A 724 -15.54 -37.49 57.00
N ALA A 725 -14.84 -36.86 57.96
CA ALA A 725 -13.38 -36.85 58.08
C ALA A 725 -12.87 -37.48 59.41
N PRO A 726 -11.71 -38.17 59.40
CA PRO A 726 -10.87 -38.42 60.57
C PRO A 726 -9.85 -37.27 60.78
N PRO A 727 -9.16 -37.20 61.94
CA PRO A 727 -8.18 -36.16 62.26
C PRO A 727 -6.84 -36.31 61.50
N PRO A 728 -6.01 -35.26 61.41
CA PRO A 728 -4.79 -35.26 60.62
C PRO A 728 -3.66 -36.08 61.25
N VAL A 729 -3.00 -36.91 60.44
CA VAL A 729 -1.70 -37.54 60.76
C VAL A 729 -0.62 -36.84 59.92
N ALA A 730 0.31 -36.16 60.58
CA ALA A 730 1.41 -35.47 59.91
C ALA A 730 2.65 -36.36 59.82
N ILE A 731 3.10 -36.67 58.61
CA ILE A 731 4.41 -37.30 58.35
C ILE A 731 5.08 -36.58 57.18
N THR A 732 6.32 -36.15 57.41
CA THR A 732 7.26 -35.63 56.42
C THR A 732 8.10 -36.78 55.83
N TYR A 733 8.58 -36.64 54.58
CA TYR A 733 10.02 -36.63 54.23
C TYR A 733 10.28 -36.86 52.72
N ALA A 734 11.08 -35.96 52.14
CA ALA A 734 12.21 -36.19 51.21
C ALA A 734 12.04 -36.99 49.89
N PRO A 735 12.95 -36.80 48.91
CA PRO A 735 12.73 -37.24 47.54
C PRO A 735 13.33 -38.61 47.19
N SER A 736 12.68 -39.31 46.27
CA SER A 736 13.36 -40.24 45.34
C SER A 736 12.62 -40.26 44.00
N SER A 737 13.38 -40.35 42.90
CA SER A 737 12.83 -40.50 41.55
C SER A 737 13.04 -41.93 41.06
N PRO A 738 12.00 -42.77 40.99
CA PRO A 738 12.01 -43.92 40.08
C PRO A 738 11.74 -43.43 38.64
N ALA A 739 12.42 -44.02 37.66
CA ALA A 739 12.12 -43.75 36.25
C ALA A 739 10.69 -44.20 35.91
N ARG A 740 9.92 -43.37 35.18
CA ARG A 740 8.59 -43.77 34.69
C ARG A 740 8.74 -44.73 33.49
N PRO A 741 7.93 -45.81 33.43
CA PRO A 741 7.85 -46.66 32.23
C PRO A 741 7.16 -45.92 31.08
N ALA A 742 7.38 -46.38 29.85
CA ALA A 742 6.68 -45.88 28.67
C ALA A 742 5.17 -46.16 28.77
N ALA A 743 4.35 -45.16 28.45
CA ALA A 743 2.89 -45.30 28.36
C ALA A 743 2.48 -45.90 26.99
N PRO A 744 1.41 -46.71 26.93
CA PRO A 744 0.95 -47.33 25.69
C PRO A 744 0.27 -46.31 24.76
N ALA A 745 0.21 -46.64 23.46
CA ALA A 745 -0.55 -45.86 22.49
C ALA A 745 -2.05 -45.86 22.84
N ALA A 746 -2.66 -44.67 22.88
CA ALA A 746 -4.09 -44.52 23.10
C ALA A 746 -4.88 -44.81 21.81
N ALA A 747 -5.97 -45.55 21.92
CA ALA A 747 -6.86 -45.84 20.80
C ALA A 747 -7.69 -44.61 20.39
N GLU A 748 -7.95 -44.48 19.09
CA GLU A 748 -8.77 -43.40 18.55
C GLU A 748 -10.23 -43.51 19.01
N LYS A 749 -10.83 -42.38 19.41
CA LYS A 749 -12.29 -42.24 19.55
C LYS A 749 -12.87 -41.75 18.22
N PRO A 750 -14.10 -42.16 17.84
CA PRO A 750 -14.80 -41.55 16.70
C PRO A 750 -14.96 -40.04 16.89
N ARG A 751 -14.76 -39.26 15.82
CA ARG A 751 -15.10 -37.84 15.81
C ARG A 751 -16.63 -37.67 15.84
N ALA A 752 -17.12 -36.76 16.66
CA ALA A 752 -18.49 -36.26 16.54
C ALA A 752 -18.56 -35.22 15.42
N GLU A 753 -19.68 -35.19 14.69
CA GLU A 753 -19.94 -34.21 13.63
C GLU A 753 -20.43 -32.88 14.25
N GLY A 754 -19.48 -32.12 14.81
CA GLY A 754 -19.70 -30.81 15.41
C GLY A 754 -18.37 -30.12 15.69
N GLY A 755 -18.17 -28.92 15.13
CA GLY A 755 -16.84 -28.33 15.04
C GLY A 755 -16.45 -27.43 16.22
N CYS A 756 -15.43 -27.83 16.98
CA CYS A 756 -14.26 -26.97 17.23
C CYS A 756 -13.05 -27.78 17.73
N PRO A 757 -11.92 -27.66 17.04
CA PRO A 757 -10.69 -27.35 17.75
C PRO A 757 -9.87 -26.26 17.01
N PHE A 758 -9.90 -25.03 17.52
CA PHE A 758 -9.00 -23.91 17.19
C PHE A 758 -9.11 -23.27 15.80
N ALA A 759 -10.31 -23.28 15.22
CA ALA A 759 -10.63 -22.55 13.99
C ALA A 759 -10.72 -21.01 14.18
N HIS A 760 -9.70 -20.37 14.76
CA HIS A 760 -9.52 -18.90 14.68
C HIS A 760 -8.91 -18.43 13.35
N GLY A 761 -8.45 -19.37 12.52
CA GLY A 761 -8.81 -19.30 11.11
C GLY A 761 -10.26 -19.75 10.98
N THR A 762 -11.25 -18.89 11.25
CA THR A 762 -11.93 -18.15 10.17
C THR A 762 -11.84 -18.88 8.83
N HIS A 763 -12.61 -19.95 8.68
CA HIS A 763 -12.94 -20.47 7.36
C HIS A 763 -13.86 -19.43 6.69
N ARG A 764 -13.22 -18.50 5.97
CA ARG A 764 -13.85 -17.47 5.14
C ARG A 764 -13.11 -17.49 3.82
N GLU A 765 -13.84 -17.43 2.72
CA GLU A 765 -13.25 -17.33 1.38
C GLU A 765 -12.81 -15.88 1.15
N ASP A 766 -11.65 -15.56 1.72
CA ASP A 766 -11.05 -14.22 1.71
C ASP A 766 -9.67 -14.16 1.03
N GLY A 767 -9.24 -15.28 0.44
CA GLY A 767 -8.00 -15.42 -0.29
C GLY A 767 -6.74 -15.57 0.58
N LEU A 768 -6.85 -15.58 1.92
CA LEU A 768 -5.71 -15.75 2.83
C LEU A 768 -5.49 -17.19 3.29
N GLY A 769 -6.47 -18.06 3.09
CA GLY A 769 -6.45 -19.45 3.54
C GLY A 769 -6.53 -19.62 5.06
N VAL A 770 -6.39 -20.87 5.50
CA VAL A 770 -6.37 -21.23 6.93
C VAL A 770 -5.00 -20.94 7.52
N ILE A 771 -4.81 -19.71 7.95
CA ILE A 771 -3.70 -19.32 8.83
C ILE A 771 -4.22 -19.44 10.27
N PRO A 772 -3.78 -20.44 11.06
CA PRO A 772 -4.22 -20.63 12.44
C PRO A 772 -3.68 -19.54 13.37
N PRO A 773 -4.30 -19.34 14.55
CA PRO A 773 -3.76 -18.43 15.56
C PRO A 773 -2.43 -18.97 16.11
N ILE A 774 -1.60 -18.09 16.68
CA ILE A 774 -0.49 -18.55 17.52
C ILE A 774 -1.02 -18.77 18.94
N VAL A 775 -0.75 -19.92 19.56
CA VAL A 775 -1.01 -20.15 20.99
C VAL A 775 0.29 -19.94 21.79
N ALA A 776 0.18 -19.27 22.94
CA ALA A 776 1.30 -19.05 23.84
C ALA A 776 1.90 -20.37 24.33
N GLY A 777 3.23 -20.47 24.34
CA GLY A 777 3.95 -21.68 24.72
C GLY A 777 4.20 -22.67 23.57
N GLN A 778 3.69 -22.41 22.36
CA GLN A 778 4.17 -23.09 21.15
C GLN A 778 5.46 -22.41 20.66
N ASP A 779 6.49 -23.21 20.38
CA ASP A 779 7.71 -22.73 19.71
C ASP A 779 7.33 -22.09 18.37
N SER A 780 7.57 -20.79 18.26
CA SER A 780 7.16 -20.00 17.11
C SER A 780 8.17 -18.89 16.79
N SER A 781 8.40 -18.64 15.50
CA SER A 781 9.32 -17.61 15.02
C SER A 781 8.64 -16.24 14.96
N VAL A 782 9.43 -15.16 15.03
CA VAL A 782 8.90 -13.78 14.86
C VAL A 782 8.20 -13.63 13.50
N ALA A 783 8.63 -14.38 12.48
CA ALA A 783 7.99 -14.41 11.17
C ALA A 783 6.60 -15.08 11.17
N GLU A 784 6.41 -16.21 11.88
CA GLU A 784 5.08 -16.79 12.09
C GLU A 784 4.14 -15.83 12.79
N GLU A 785 4.60 -15.31 13.92
CA GLU A 785 3.76 -14.49 14.77
C GLU A 785 3.34 -13.24 14.01
N ALA A 786 4.27 -12.61 13.26
CA ALA A 786 3.96 -11.52 12.34
C ALA A 786 2.95 -11.94 11.26
N ARG A 787 3.13 -13.10 10.60
CA ARG A 787 2.26 -13.57 9.51
C ARG A 787 0.83 -13.79 10.00
N ALA A 788 0.65 -14.52 11.09
CA ALA A 788 -0.66 -14.83 11.67
C ALA A 788 -1.35 -13.56 12.19
N TYR A 789 -0.64 -12.72 12.94
CA TYR A 789 -1.15 -11.46 13.45
C TYR A 789 -1.56 -10.50 12.32
N LEU A 790 -0.73 -10.30 11.30
CA LEU A 790 -1.04 -9.40 10.19
C LEU A 790 -2.18 -9.95 9.31
N ALA A 791 -2.24 -11.26 9.10
CA ALA A 791 -3.38 -11.88 8.41
C ALA A 791 -4.69 -11.58 9.17
N GLN A 792 -4.70 -11.76 10.50
CA GLN A 792 -5.85 -11.41 11.33
C GLN A 792 -6.17 -9.91 11.30
N PHE A 793 -5.16 -9.02 11.35
CA PHE A 793 -5.35 -7.57 11.23
C PHE A 793 -6.08 -7.21 9.93
N TYR A 794 -5.54 -7.61 8.78
CA TYR A 794 -6.13 -7.25 7.48
C TYR A 794 -7.49 -7.90 7.23
N ARG A 795 -7.68 -9.14 7.70
CA ARG A 795 -8.95 -9.86 7.70
C ARG A 795 -10.03 -9.13 8.55
N GLU A 796 -9.74 -8.81 9.81
CA GLU A 796 -10.70 -8.11 10.68
C GLU A 796 -10.91 -6.63 10.32
N LYS A 797 -9.96 -6.01 9.59
CA LYS A 797 -10.12 -4.67 8.99
C LYS A 797 -10.95 -4.68 7.69
N GLY A 798 -11.42 -5.85 7.21
CA GLY A 798 -12.17 -5.95 5.95
C GLY A 798 -11.32 -5.72 4.70
N ALA A 799 -9.99 -5.76 4.83
CA ALA A 799 -9.04 -5.57 3.75
C ALA A 799 -8.06 -6.77 3.61
N PRO A 800 -8.54 -8.03 3.60
CA PRO A 800 -7.68 -9.23 3.61
C PRO A 800 -6.66 -9.20 2.44
N ARG A 801 -7.04 -8.70 1.27
CA ARG A 801 -6.16 -8.57 0.10
C ARG A 801 -4.97 -7.62 0.32
N ALA A 802 -5.07 -6.64 1.23
CA ALA A 802 -3.95 -5.73 1.55
C ALA A 802 -2.87 -6.38 2.43
N PHE A 803 -3.16 -7.53 3.07
CA PHE A 803 -2.15 -8.35 3.73
C PHE A 803 -1.02 -8.74 2.79
N ALA A 804 -1.33 -9.14 1.55
CA ALA A 804 -0.34 -9.60 0.59
C ALA A 804 0.74 -8.53 0.33
N VAL A 805 0.34 -7.25 0.28
CA VAL A 805 1.23 -6.10 0.11
C VAL A 805 2.06 -5.85 1.37
N ARG A 806 1.43 -5.76 2.55
CA ARG A 806 2.17 -5.50 3.81
C ARG A 806 3.11 -6.65 4.18
N TRP A 807 2.77 -7.88 3.80
CA TRP A 807 3.63 -9.07 3.92
C TRP A 807 4.83 -9.05 2.95
N VAL A 808 4.90 -8.14 1.98
CA VAL A 808 6.16 -7.82 1.28
C VAL A 808 7.11 -7.09 2.23
N GLU A 809 6.67 -5.95 2.75
CA GLU A 809 7.46 -5.05 3.59
C GLU A 809 7.97 -5.75 4.86
N VAL A 810 7.05 -6.45 5.55
CA VAL A 810 7.35 -7.08 6.84
C VAL A 810 8.27 -8.29 6.68
N ALA A 811 8.13 -9.09 5.62
CA ALA A 811 9.05 -10.20 5.37
C ALA A 811 10.48 -9.70 5.06
N ALA A 812 10.61 -8.66 4.24
CA ALA A 812 11.91 -8.06 3.93
C ALA A 812 12.54 -7.37 5.16
N GLU A 813 11.73 -6.79 6.05
CA GLU A 813 12.24 -6.26 7.32
C GLU A 813 12.64 -7.37 8.30
N LEU A 814 11.86 -8.45 8.41
CA LEU A 814 12.21 -9.62 9.22
C LEU A 814 13.54 -10.25 8.79
N GLU A 815 13.80 -10.39 7.48
CA GLU A 815 15.07 -10.90 6.95
C GLU A 815 16.24 -9.99 7.32
N ARG A 816 16.07 -8.66 7.16
CA ARG A 816 17.10 -7.65 7.42
C ARG A 816 17.40 -7.46 8.91
N THR A 817 16.38 -7.46 9.77
CA THR A 817 16.50 -7.05 11.18
C THR A 817 16.14 -8.12 12.20
N GLY A 818 15.62 -9.29 11.81
CA GLY A 818 15.17 -10.35 12.73
C GLY A 818 13.92 -9.97 13.54
N THR A 819 13.30 -8.85 13.16
CA THR A 819 12.13 -8.20 13.77
C THR A 819 11.63 -7.16 12.76
N TYR A 820 10.44 -6.60 12.97
CA TYR A 820 9.81 -5.58 12.13
C TYR A 820 9.13 -4.50 12.96
N VAL A 821 8.77 -3.38 12.33
CA VAL A 821 8.05 -2.28 12.96
C VAL A 821 6.60 -2.27 12.51
N GLN A 822 5.68 -2.41 13.48
CA GLN A 822 4.25 -2.23 13.23
C GLN A 822 3.93 -0.77 12.84
N THR A 823 3.00 -0.58 11.90
CA THR A 823 2.34 0.71 11.69
C THR A 823 1.56 1.12 12.94
N TYR A 824 1.10 2.39 13.03
CA TYR A 824 0.27 2.81 14.15
C TYR A 824 -1.07 2.05 14.21
N ASP A 825 -1.71 1.80 13.06
CA ASP A 825 -2.97 1.05 13.01
C ASP A 825 -2.79 -0.40 13.42
N GLU A 826 -1.68 -1.03 13.01
CA GLU A 826 -1.27 -2.35 13.47
C GLU A 826 -1.05 -2.34 14.99
N LEU A 827 -0.20 -1.46 15.51
CA LEU A 827 0.07 -1.33 16.95
C LEU A 827 -1.23 -1.17 17.76
N SER A 828 -2.13 -0.28 17.29
CA SER A 828 -3.40 0.03 17.93
C SER A 828 -4.36 -1.16 17.91
N PHE A 829 -4.50 -1.85 16.78
CA PHE A 829 -5.31 -3.07 16.69
C PHE A 829 -4.70 -4.23 17.48
N GLY A 830 -3.38 -4.40 17.47
CA GLY A 830 -2.69 -5.47 18.20
C GLY A 830 -2.80 -5.30 19.72
N ALA A 831 -2.73 -4.06 20.22
CA ALA A 831 -3.03 -3.74 21.62
C ALA A 831 -4.49 -4.06 22.00
N LYS A 832 -5.45 -3.68 21.14
CA LYS A 832 -6.88 -4.00 21.32
C LYS A 832 -7.14 -5.51 21.31
N LEU A 833 -6.53 -6.22 20.37
CA LEU A 833 -6.61 -7.66 20.21
C LEU A 833 -5.95 -8.39 21.40
N ALA A 834 -4.84 -7.87 21.94
CA ALA A 834 -4.22 -8.43 23.14
C ALA A 834 -5.13 -8.35 24.37
N TRP A 835 -5.91 -7.27 24.52
CA TRP A 835 -6.94 -7.18 25.57
C TRP A 835 -8.11 -8.14 25.30
N ARG A 836 -8.60 -8.24 24.07
CA ARG A 836 -9.63 -9.22 23.66
C ARG A 836 -9.20 -10.69 23.88
N ASN A 837 -7.93 -11.00 23.65
CA ASN A 837 -7.32 -12.32 23.86
C ASN A 837 -6.92 -12.58 25.33
N SER A 838 -7.02 -11.60 26.23
CA SER A 838 -6.64 -11.74 27.64
C SER A 838 -7.63 -12.65 28.38
N THR A 839 -7.32 -13.95 28.47
CA THR A 839 -8.21 -14.98 29.07
C THR A 839 -8.61 -14.70 30.52
N ARG A 840 -7.87 -13.82 31.21
CA ARG A 840 -8.08 -13.42 32.61
C ARG A 840 -8.88 -12.12 32.79
N CYS A 841 -9.38 -11.51 31.71
CA CYS A 841 -10.09 -10.23 31.76
C CYS A 841 -11.60 -10.41 31.56
N VAL A 842 -12.38 -9.97 32.56
CA VAL A 842 -13.85 -9.95 32.50
C VAL A 842 -14.40 -8.73 31.75
N GLY A 843 -13.74 -7.57 31.82
CA GLY A 843 -14.16 -6.34 31.14
C GLY A 843 -13.93 -6.31 29.61
N ARG A 844 -13.97 -7.45 28.93
CA ARG A 844 -13.57 -7.58 27.51
C ARG A 844 -14.56 -6.99 26.51
N LEU A 845 -15.83 -6.76 26.87
CA LEU A 845 -16.83 -6.10 26.01
C LEU A 845 -16.32 -4.78 25.38
N PHE A 846 -15.48 -4.06 26.12
CA PHE A 846 -15.00 -2.72 25.76
C PHE A 846 -13.67 -2.74 24.96
N TRP A 847 -13.17 -3.91 24.55
CA TRP A 847 -11.83 -4.10 23.96
C TRP A 847 -11.52 -3.16 22.77
N SER A 848 -12.52 -2.91 21.92
CA SER A 848 -12.40 -2.08 20.73
C SER A 848 -12.22 -0.58 21.04
N GLY A 849 -12.62 -0.14 22.24
CA GLY A 849 -12.59 1.25 22.71
C GLY A 849 -11.26 1.72 23.29
N LEU A 850 -10.23 0.88 23.35
CA LEU A 850 -8.90 1.23 23.88
C LEU A 850 -8.27 2.42 23.13
N GLU A 851 -7.84 3.46 23.85
CA GLU A 851 -6.97 4.51 23.33
C GLU A 851 -5.50 4.04 23.40
N VAL A 852 -4.70 4.22 22.34
CA VAL A 852 -3.32 3.69 22.29
C VAL A 852 -2.32 4.82 22.01
N ARG A 853 -1.43 5.09 22.96
CA ARG A 853 -0.35 6.09 22.85
C ARG A 853 0.93 5.41 22.40
N ASP A 854 1.34 5.67 21.16
CA ASP A 854 2.61 5.20 20.60
C ASP A 854 3.78 6.06 21.11
N MET A 855 4.50 5.52 22.08
CA MET A 855 5.67 6.14 22.71
C MET A 855 6.95 5.34 22.40
N ARG A 856 6.96 4.57 21.30
CA ARG A 856 8.11 3.75 20.84
C ARG A 856 9.35 4.58 20.49
N HIS A 857 9.19 5.89 20.36
CA HIS A 857 10.25 6.84 20.02
C HIS A 857 11.04 7.37 21.22
N LEU A 858 10.51 7.25 22.46
CA LEU A 858 11.17 7.77 23.68
C LEU A 858 12.41 6.94 24.04
N LYS A 859 13.50 7.62 24.42
CA LYS A 859 14.82 7.00 24.69
C LYS A 859 15.50 7.48 25.97
N ASP A 860 14.79 8.28 26.75
CA ASP A 860 15.23 8.79 28.05
C ASP A 860 14.26 8.40 29.17
N GLU A 861 14.80 8.08 30.34
CA GLU A 861 13.99 7.68 31.48
C GLU A 861 13.07 8.79 32.02
N ASP A 862 13.49 10.06 32.02
CA ASP A 862 12.67 11.18 32.52
C ASP A 862 11.57 11.57 31.54
N GLU A 863 11.80 11.43 30.23
CA GLU A 863 10.76 11.48 29.19
C GLU A 863 9.70 10.39 29.44
N ILE A 864 10.13 9.13 29.57
CA ILE A 864 9.23 7.99 29.81
C ILE A 864 8.44 8.16 31.11
N LEU A 865 9.11 8.51 32.21
CA LEU A 865 8.46 8.78 33.50
C LEU A 865 7.45 9.93 33.41
N SER A 866 7.66 10.91 32.52
CA SER A 866 6.69 11.97 32.25
C SER A 866 5.51 11.49 31.41
N ALA A 867 5.74 10.71 30.36
CA ALA A 867 4.69 10.12 29.53
C ALA A 867 3.80 9.14 30.31
N LEU A 868 4.32 8.49 31.35
CA LEU A 868 3.56 7.65 32.29
C LEU A 868 2.76 8.47 33.33
N VAL A 869 3.26 9.62 33.78
CA VAL A 869 2.45 10.58 34.57
C VAL A 869 1.29 11.13 33.73
N GLU A 870 1.55 11.46 32.46
CA GLU A 870 0.53 11.92 31.51
C GLU A 870 -0.51 10.82 31.21
N HIS A 871 -0.12 9.54 31.14
CA HIS A 871 -1.07 8.42 31.03
C HIS A 871 -2.09 8.45 32.19
N ILE A 872 -1.62 8.64 33.42
CA ILE A 872 -2.49 8.71 34.61
C ILE A 872 -3.45 9.90 34.50
N GLU A 873 -2.96 11.06 34.06
CA GLU A 873 -3.76 12.28 33.91
C GLU A 873 -4.86 12.13 32.83
N LEU A 874 -4.48 11.65 31.64
CA LEU A 874 -5.39 11.46 30.50
C LEU A 874 -6.44 10.36 30.77
N ALA A 875 -6.02 9.20 31.28
CA ALA A 875 -6.91 8.07 31.49
C ALA A 875 -7.88 8.28 32.68
N THR A 876 -7.49 9.09 33.68
CA THR A 876 -8.35 9.45 34.82
C THR A 876 -9.53 10.33 34.40
N HIS A 877 -9.34 11.24 33.42
CA HIS A 877 -10.38 12.05 32.78
C HIS A 877 -11.50 12.58 33.73
N GLY A 878 -11.10 13.21 34.84
CA GLY A 878 -12.01 13.78 35.84
C GLY A 878 -12.82 12.78 36.69
N GLY A 879 -12.71 11.47 36.42
CA GLY A 879 -13.50 10.39 37.01
C GLY A 879 -14.16 9.49 35.96
N ASN A 880 -14.37 9.99 34.74
CA ASN A 880 -14.93 9.20 33.63
C ASN A 880 -13.82 8.40 32.93
N LEU A 881 -13.36 7.34 33.59
CA LEU A 881 -12.15 6.60 33.23
C LEU A 881 -12.19 6.07 31.78
N ARG A 882 -11.15 6.43 31.02
CA ARG A 882 -10.92 5.97 29.63
C ARG A 882 -10.03 4.74 29.66
N ALA A 883 -10.33 3.71 28.87
CA ALA A 883 -9.41 2.60 28.69
C ALA A 883 -8.24 3.05 27.80
N MET A 884 -7.01 3.01 28.29
CA MET A 884 -5.83 3.49 27.58
C MET A 884 -4.66 2.51 27.70
N MET A 885 -3.80 2.45 26.68
CA MET A 885 -2.49 1.79 26.73
C MET A 885 -1.40 2.78 26.26
N THR A 886 -0.21 2.69 26.84
CA THR A 886 0.97 3.45 26.38
C THR A 886 2.09 2.46 26.09
N VAL A 887 2.47 2.34 24.81
CA VAL A 887 3.46 1.36 24.37
C VAL A 887 4.81 2.06 24.20
N LEU A 888 5.80 1.65 25.00
CA LEU A 888 7.18 2.13 24.88
C LEU A 888 7.94 1.37 23.78
N ALA A 889 9.23 1.65 23.59
CA ALA A 889 10.05 0.92 22.63
C ALA A 889 10.01 -0.61 22.86
N PRO A 890 10.08 -1.43 21.80
CA PRO A 890 10.15 -2.88 21.93
C PRO A 890 11.48 -3.33 22.57
N ALA A 891 11.52 -4.58 23.01
CA ALA A 891 12.77 -5.22 23.37
C ALA A 891 13.69 -5.43 22.15
N ASP A 892 14.99 -5.48 22.41
CA ASP A 892 16.00 -5.85 21.42
C ASP A 892 16.10 -7.39 21.23
N ARG A 893 17.10 -7.83 20.45
CA ARG A 893 17.33 -9.25 20.17
C ARG A 893 17.80 -10.06 21.40
N ALA A 894 18.23 -9.43 22.48
CA ALA A 894 18.55 -10.09 23.75
C ALA A 894 17.31 -10.21 24.67
N GLY A 895 16.18 -9.62 24.28
CA GLY A 895 14.99 -9.49 25.12
C GLY A 895 15.07 -8.32 26.11
N GLU A 896 16.10 -7.47 26.03
CA GLU A 896 16.18 -6.27 26.85
C GLU A 896 15.37 -5.13 26.21
N GLY A 897 14.43 -4.58 26.96
CA GLY A 897 13.67 -3.38 26.59
C GLY A 897 13.35 -2.54 27.82
N PRO A 898 12.61 -1.42 27.66
CA PRO A 898 12.15 -0.60 28.77
C PRO A 898 11.34 -1.43 29.77
N ARG A 899 11.66 -1.32 31.07
CA ARG A 899 10.91 -1.98 32.16
C ARG A 899 10.36 -0.95 33.12
N VAL A 900 9.04 -0.96 33.34
CA VAL A 900 8.42 -0.37 34.52
C VAL A 900 8.55 -1.36 35.68
N TRP A 901 8.97 -0.90 36.85
CA TRP A 901 9.15 -1.75 38.04
C TRP A 901 7.86 -1.88 38.88
N ASN A 902 6.95 -0.92 38.74
CA ASN A 902 5.66 -0.93 39.41
C ASN A 902 4.71 -1.96 38.78
N GLY A 903 4.05 -2.79 39.59
CA GLY A 903 3.03 -3.73 39.08
C GLY A 903 1.80 -3.04 38.47
N GLN A 904 1.41 -1.93 39.07
CA GLN A 904 0.46 -0.96 38.54
C GLN A 904 1.09 0.43 38.63
N LEU A 905 0.81 1.34 37.68
CA LEU A 905 1.33 2.73 37.71
C LEU A 905 0.96 3.45 39.01
N LEU A 906 -0.20 3.12 39.57
CA LEU A 906 -0.59 3.50 40.92
C LEU A 906 -0.53 2.27 41.83
N ARG A 907 0.26 2.37 42.91
CA ARG A 907 0.31 1.42 44.03
C ARG A 907 0.55 2.20 45.32
N TYR A 908 -0.01 1.70 46.42
CA TYR A 908 0.35 2.18 47.75
C TYR A 908 1.57 1.42 48.31
N ALA A 909 2.42 2.11 49.05
CA ALA A 909 3.60 1.53 49.70
C ALA A 909 3.22 0.53 50.80
N GLY A 910 4.16 -0.35 51.15
CA GLY A 910 4.06 -1.29 52.27
C GLY A 910 5.31 -1.18 53.14
N TYR A 911 5.14 -0.75 54.38
CA TYR A 911 6.22 -0.56 55.34
C TYR A 911 6.15 -1.62 56.45
N PRO A 912 7.09 -2.57 56.54
CA PRO A 912 7.10 -3.53 57.64
C PRO A 912 7.38 -2.82 58.96
N ASN A 913 6.66 -3.24 60.00
CA ASN A 913 6.74 -2.71 61.36
C ASN A 913 7.52 -3.70 62.26
N PRO A 914 8.11 -3.25 63.39
CA PRO A 914 8.91 -4.12 64.29
C PRO A 914 8.12 -5.26 64.97
N ASP A 915 6.79 -5.14 65.02
CA ASP A 915 5.87 -6.15 65.59
C ASP A 915 5.45 -7.24 64.57
N GLY A 916 6.00 -7.21 63.34
CA GLY A 916 5.66 -8.13 62.26
C GLY A 916 4.42 -7.73 61.46
N THR A 917 3.73 -6.64 61.82
CA THR A 917 2.66 -6.06 60.99
C THR A 917 3.24 -5.24 59.83
N VAL A 918 2.37 -4.78 58.92
CA VAL A 918 2.76 -3.88 57.83
C VAL A 918 1.83 -2.67 57.81
N THR A 919 2.42 -1.48 57.76
CA THR A 919 1.69 -0.24 57.49
C THR A 919 1.57 -0.03 55.98
N GLY A 920 0.34 0.01 55.45
CA GLY A 920 0.08 0.14 54.01
C GLY A 920 -0.30 -1.18 53.34
N ASP A 921 0.22 -1.46 52.15
CA ASP A 921 -0.10 -2.65 51.35
C ASP A 921 1.04 -3.70 51.43
N PRO A 922 0.86 -4.85 52.14
CA PRO A 922 1.89 -5.89 52.29
C PRO A 922 2.46 -6.41 50.97
N MET A 923 1.64 -6.47 49.92
CA MET A 923 2.06 -6.94 48.59
C MET A 923 3.18 -6.10 47.97
N ASN A 924 3.27 -4.82 48.36
CA ASN A 924 4.22 -3.86 47.78
C ASN A 924 5.46 -3.63 48.66
N VAL A 925 5.65 -4.39 49.75
CA VAL A 925 6.81 -4.24 50.67
C VAL A 925 8.15 -4.34 49.95
N GLU A 926 8.30 -5.28 49.03
CA GLU A 926 9.56 -5.48 48.28
C GLU A 926 9.86 -4.29 47.35
N LEU A 927 8.85 -3.82 46.62
CA LEU A 927 8.96 -2.64 45.74
C LEU A 927 9.18 -1.35 46.56
N THR A 928 8.58 -1.26 47.74
CA THR A 928 8.78 -0.15 48.69
C THR A 928 10.24 -0.10 49.16
N ARG A 929 10.81 -1.23 49.57
CA ARG A 929 12.23 -1.35 49.87
C ARG A 929 13.09 -0.94 48.67
N LYS A 930 12.77 -1.42 47.46
CA LYS A 930 13.51 -1.06 46.23
C LYS A 930 13.44 0.43 45.91
N ALA A 931 12.31 1.10 46.13
CA ALA A 931 12.20 2.55 45.98
C ALA A 931 13.12 3.31 46.98
N LEU A 932 13.11 2.89 48.25
CA LEU A 932 13.97 3.47 49.30
C LEU A 932 15.47 3.24 49.00
N GLU A 933 15.85 2.06 48.50
CA GLU A 933 17.22 1.75 48.06
C GLU A 933 17.69 2.65 46.90
N LEU A 934 16.78 3.12 46.04
CA LEU A 934 17.06 4.10 44.99
C LEU A 934 17.03 5.57 45.47
N GLY A 935 16.89 5.80 46.78
CA GLY A 935 16.95 7.13 47.39
C GLY A 935 15.62 7.88 47.48
N TRP A 936 14.49 7.24 47.15
CA TRP A 936 13.17 7.77 47.51
C TRP A 936 13.09 7.96 49.02
N LYS A 937 12.49 9.04 49.49
CA LYS A 937 12.46 9.38 50.93
C LYS A 937 11.40 8.62 51.73
N GLY A 938 10.50 7.92 51.04
CA GLY A 938 9.27 7.41 51.63
C GLY A 938 8.21 8.51 51.74
N GLY A 939 6.94 8.12 51.78
CA GLY A 939 5.87 9.01 52.19
C GLY A 939 5.86 9.19 53.72
N PRO A 940 4.82 9.85 54.29
CA PRO A 940 4.66 10.03 55.74
C PRO A 940 4.41 8.74 56.55
N ARG A 941 4.64 7.57 55.94
CA ARG A 941 4.39 6.22 56.47
C ARG A 941 2.93 5.98 56.82
N THR A 942 2.02 6.48 55.98
CA THR A 942 0.58 6.24 56.14
C THR A 942 0.14 4.93 55.50
N ARG A 943 -1.11 4.52 55.75
CA ARG A 943 -1.75 3.37 55.08
C ARG A 943 -1.89 3.54 53.55
N PHE A 944 -1.72 4.76 53.02
CA PHE A 944 -2.05 5.10 51.63
C PHE A 944 -1.04 6.10 51.02
N ASP A 945 0.25 5.86 51.29
CA ASP A 945 1.35 6.55 50.62
C ASP A 945 1.50 6.00 49.20
N LEU A 946 1.49 6.86 48.17
CA LEU A 946 1.75 6.41 46.80
C LEU A 946 3.24 6.11 46.61
N LEU A 947 3.56 5.02 45.91
CA LEU A 947 4.91 4.75 45.43
C LEU A 947 5.27 5.67 44.24
N PRO A 948 6.56 6.02 44.05
CA PRO A 948 7.02 6.67 42.84
C PRO A 948 6.93 5.71 41.65
N LEU A 949 6.83 6.24 40.43
CA LEU A 949 7.09 5.46 39.23
C LEU A 949 8.58 5.19 39.11
N ILE A 950 8.95 3.96 38.76
CA ILE A 950 10.34 3.52 38.62
C ILE A 950 10.49 2.82 37.25
N VAL A 951 11.46 3.29 36.45
CA VAL A 951 11.72 2.86 35.07
C VAL A 951 13.20 2.49 34.93
N LYS A 952 13.49 1.43 34.16
CA LYS A 952 14.85 1.05 33.76
C LYS A 952 14.90 0.83 32.24
N LEU A 953 15.88 1.41 31.56
CA LEU A 953 16.23 1.06 30.18
C LEU A 953 17.35 -0.01 30.12
N PRO A 954 17.49 -0.73 28.99
CA PRO A 954 18.59 -1.67 28.76
C PRO A 954 19.97 -1.06 29.08
N GLY A 955 20.81 -1.84 29.75
CA GLY A 955 22.15 -1.39 30.19
C GLY A 955 22.22 -0.19 31.17
N ARG A 956 21.09 0.43 31.57
CA ARG A 956 21.07 1.61 32.44
C ARG A 956 20.66 1.30 33.89
N ALA A 957 21.00 2.23 34.79
CA ALA A 957 20.51 2.22 36.17
C ALA A 957 19.04 2.68 36.24
N PRO A 958 18.21 2.10 37.12
CA PRO A 958 16.81 2.51 37.26
C PRO A 958 16.68 3.96 37.76
N ARG A 959 15.76 4.70 37.17
CA ARG A 959 15.38 6.07 37.52
C ARG A 959 13.97 6.08 38.09
N TRP A 960 13.66 7.06 38.94
CA TRP A 960 12.32 7.18 39.55
C TRP A 960 11.81 8.61 39.58
N LYS A 961 10.49 8.75 39.65
CA LYS A 961 9.77 10.04 39.70
C LYS A 961 8.54 9.91 40.58
N GLU A 962 8.36 10.82 41.53
CA GLU A 962 7.11 10.90 42.30
C GLU A 962 5.95 11.32 41.42
N ILE A 963 4.79 10.70 41.66
CA ILE A 963 3.56 10.97 40.91
C ILE A 963 2.92 12.25 41.47
N PRO A 964 2.74 13.32 40.68
CA PRO A 964 2.15 14.55 41.17
C PRO A 964 0.73 14.31 41.69
N ARG A 965 0.47 14.59 42.98
CA ARG A 965 -0.85 14.34 43.60
C ARG A 965 -2.03 14.95 42.82
N ARG A 966 -1.81 16.03 42.07
CA ARG A 966 -2.80 16.65 41.17
C ARG A 966 -3.38 15.73 40.08
N VAL A 967 -2.64 14.70 39.64
CA VAL A 967 -3.10 13.78 38.58
C VAL A 967 -3.78 12.52 39.12
N VAL A 968 -3.73 12.30 40.45
CA VAL A 968 -4.21 11.06 41.07
C VAL A 968 -5.55 11.28 41.76
N ARG A 969 -6.63 10.77 41.17
CA ARG A 969 -7.94 10.70 41.81
C ARG A 969 -7.94 9.55 42.82
N GLU A 970 -8.09 9.87 44.10
CA GLU A 970 -8.39 8.91 45.16
C GLU A 970 -9.88 9.06 45.58
N VAL A 971 -10.55 7.94 45.86
CA VAL A 971 -11.94 7.87 46.34
C VAL A 971 -11.93 7.43 47.80
N PRO A 972 -12.30 8.31 48.76
CA PRO A 972 -12.57 7.93 50.15
C PRO A 972 -13.81 7.02 50.24
N LEU A 973 -13.73 5.96 51.04
CA LEU A 973 -14.83 5.00 51.16
C LEU A 973 -15.79 5.35 52.29
N VAL A 974 -17.08 5.30 51.96
CA VAL A 974 -18.24 5.49 52.83
C VAL A 974 -19.28 4.42 52.48
N HIS A 975 -20.20 4.12 53.40
CA HIS A 975 -21.26 3.14 53.19
C HIS A 975 -22.63 3.81 53.28
N PRO A 976 -23.62 3.47 52.41
CA PRO A 976 -24.91 4.16 52.38
C PRO A 976 -25.64 4.10 53.73
N ASP A 977 -25.66 2.93 54.38
CA ASP A 977 -26.45 2.70 55.61
C ASP A 977 -25.61 2.69 56.90
N LEU A 978 -24.28 2.84 56.82
CA LEU A 978 -23.37 2.61 57.96
C LEU A 978 -22.44 3.82 58.15
N PRO A 979 -22.89 4.90 58.82
CA PRO A 979 -22.13 6.15 58.95
C PRO A 979 -20.73 5.98 59.57
N TRP A 980 -20.55 4.97 60.45
CA TRP A 980 -19.26 4.67 61.07
C TRP A 980 -18.19 4.23 60.06
N PHE A 981 -18.57 3.77 58.85
CA PHE A 981 -17.62 3.25 57.85
C PHE A 981 -16.59 4.32 57.44
N ALA A 982 -17.02 5.58 57.34
CA ALA A 982 -16.14 6.73 57.04
C ALA A 982 -15.00 6.90 58.07
N SER A 983 -15.22 6.50 59.34
CA SER A 983 -14.20 6.60 60.41
C SER A 983 -13.03 5.62 60.23
N LEU A 984 -13.14 4.64 59.33
CA LEU A 984 -12.05 3.72 59.01
C LEU A 984 -10.94 4.36 58.15
N GLY A 985 -11.20 5.55 57.60
CA GLY A 985 -10.25 6.30 56.76
C GLY A 985 -9.80 5.57 55.49
N LEU A 986 -10.57 4.58 55.02
CA LEU A 986 -10.24 3.83 53.80
C LEU A 986 -10.38 4.71 52.56
N LYS A 987 -9.46 4.57 51.61
CA LYS A 987 -9.56 5.14 50.27
C LYS A 987 -8.88 4.25 49.25
N TRP A 988 -9.28 4.33 47.99
CA TRP A 988 -8.57 3.67 46.88
C TRP A 988 -8.31 4.64 45.73
N TYR A 989 -7.26 4.41 44.95
CA TYR A 989 -7.01 5.18 43.73
C TYR A 989 -7.99 4.76 42.63
N ALA A 990 -8.43 5.70 41.80
CA ALA A 990 -9.49 5.45 40.81
C ALA A 990 -9.05 4.56 39.65
N LEU A 991 -7.78 4.65 39.23
CA LEU A 991 -7.30 4.14 37.94
C LEU A 991 -6.53 2.81 38.08
N PRO A 992 -7.08 1.66 37.63
CA PRO A 992 -6.37 0.38 37.59
C PRO A 992 -5.46 0.29 36.36
N ALA A 993 -4.33 1.00 36.38
CA ALA A 993 -3.32 0.95 35.33
C ALA A 993 -2.26 -0.11 35.60
N VAL A 994 -2.34 -1.29 34.97
CA VAL A 994 -1.36 -2.38 35.06
C VAL A 994 -0.11 -2.04 34.24
N ALA A 995 1.08 -2.34 34.78
CA ALA A 995 2.37 -1.99 34.19
C ALA A 995 3.43 -3.12 34.22
N GLU A 996 3.17 -4.24 34.89
CA GLU A 996 4.10 -5.39 34.93
C GLU A 996 4.06 -6.31 33.72
N LEU A 997 3.00 -6.30 32.90
CA LEU A 997 2.87 -7.21 31.75
C LEU A 997 3.70 -6.73 30.55
N LEU A 998 4.26 -7.67 29.78
CA LEU A 998 4.69 -7.37 28.42
C LEU A 998 3.50 -7.51 27.45
N LEU A 999 3.47 -6.66 26.42
CA LEU A 999 2.62 -6.85 25.26
C LEU A 999 3.41 -7.66 24.23
N ASP A 1000 2.86 -8.79 23.82
CA ASP A 1000 3.40 -9.61 22.74
C ASP A 1000 2.53 -9.41 21.51
N LEU A 1001 3.10 -8.82 20.46
CA LEU A 1001 2.37 -8.36 19.27
C LEU A 1001 3.06 -8.87 18.01
N GLY A 1002 2.58 -10.00 17.51
CA GLY A 1002 3.10 -10.65 16.31
C GLY A 1002 4.61 -10.87 16.37
N GLY A 1003 5.13 -11.41 17.48
CA GLY A 1003 6.55 -11.71 17.67
C GLY A 1003 7.37 -10.56 18.25
N VAL A 1004 6.90 -9.32 18.13
CA VAL A 1004 7.57 -8.16 18.71
C VAL A 1004 7.15 -8.03 20.18
N LYS A 1005 8.12 -8.16 21.08
CA LYS A 1005 7.90 -8.17 22.53
C LYS A 1005 8.09 -6.77 23.11
N TYR A 1006 7.02 -6.16 23.60
CA TYR A 1006 7.00 -4.83 24.21
C TYR A 1006 7.00 -4.96 25.74
N THR A 1007 8.20 -4.93 26.35
CA THR A 1007 8.42 -5.22 27.78
C THR A 1007 7.92 -4.16 28.76
N ALA A 1008 7.41 -3.03 28.24
CA ALA A 1008 6.59 -2.08 28.96
C ALA A 1008 5.50 -1.51 28.03
N ALA A 1009 4.27 -2.00 28.22
CA ALA A 1009 3.07 -1.45 27.62
C ALA A 1009 1.97 -1.19 28.67
N PRO A 1010 2.16 -0.25 29.62
CA PRO A 1010 1.18 -0.02 30.69
C PRO A 1010 -0.21 0.33 30.15
N PHE A 1011 -1.24 -0.30 30.70
CA PHE A 1011 -2.62 -0.16 30.25
C PHE A 1011 -3.62 -0.15 31.40
N ASN A 1012 -4.78 0.46 31.19
CA ASN A 1012 -5.85 0.53 32.17
C ASN A 1012 -7.23 0.26 31.57
N GLY A 1013 -8.15 -0.15 32.44
CA GLY A 1013 -9.59 0.01 32.25
C GLY A 1013 -10.17 0.84 33.39
N TRP A 1014 -11.32 0.42 33.90
CA TRP A 1014 -11.90 0.85 35.18
C TRP A 1014 -12.07 -0.36 36.09
N TYR A 1015 -12.22 -0.13 37.39
CA TYR A 1015 -12.30 -1.21 38.37
C TYR A 1015 -13.61 -2.00 38.26
N MET A 1016 -13.52 -3.32 38.44
CA MET A 1016 -14.63 -4.10 39.00
C MET A 1016 -14.57 -3.97 40.53
N ALA A 1017 -15.69 -3.64 41.17
CA ALA A 1017 -15.72 -3.27 42.60
C ALA A 1017 -15.16 -4.36 43.55
N THR A 1018 -15.24 -5.63 43.16
CA THR A 1018 -14.70 -6.77 43.91
C THR A 1018 -13.17 -6.81 43.93
N GLU A 1019 -12.47 -6.21 42.97
CA GLU A 1019 -11.02 -6.03 43.04
C GLU A 1019 -10.62 -5.18 44.26
N ILE A 1020 -11.41 -4.15 44.57
CA ILE A 1020 -11.15 -3.26 45.71
C ILE A 1020 -11.72 -3.87 47.00
N GLY A 1021 -13.02 -4.16 47.04
CA GLY A 1021 -13.69 -4.65 48.24
C GLY A 1021 -13.28 -6.08 48.59
N ALA A 1022 -13.61 -7.02 47.71
CA ALA A 1022 -13.44 -8.46 47.93
C ALA A 1022 -11.99 -8.96 47.81
N ARG A 1023 -11.05 -8.19 47.21
CA ARG A 1023 -9.61 -8.53 47.14
C ARG A 1023 -8.71 -7.54 47.89
N ASN A 1024 -8.50 -6.31 47.41
CA ASN A 1024 -7.53 -5.36 47.99
C ASN A 1024 -7.77 -5.12 49.49
N PHE A 1025 -9.03 -4.94 49.91
CA PHE A 1025 -9.39 -4.75 51.31
C PHE A 1025 -9.65 -6.04 52.09
N SER A 1026 -9.98 -7.16 51.45
CA SER A 1026 -10.38 -8.39 52.16
C SER A 1026 -9.30 -9.46 52.30
N ASP A 1027 -8.38 -9.58 51.33
CA ASP A 1027 -7.34 -10.62 51.34
C ASP A 1027 -6.48 -10.52 52.62
N PRO A 1028 -6.22 -11.62 53.36
CA PRO A 1028 -5.39 -11.61 54.56
C PRO A 1028 -3.95 -11.14 54.34
N HIS A 1029 -3.46 -11.25 53.11
CA HIS A 1029 -2.13 -10.83 52.67
C HIS A 1029 -2.12 -9.41 52.08
N ARG A 1030 -3.21 -8.66 52.25
CA ARG A 1030 -3.41 -7.27 51.80
C ARG A 1030 -3.85 -6.43 53.00
N TYR A 1031 -4.91 -5.63 52.90
CA TYR A 1031 -5.35 -4.77 54.01
C TYR A 1031 -6.19 -5.49 55.08
N ASN A 1032 -6.59 -6.75 54.86
CA ASN A 1032 -7.25 -7.64 55.83
C ASN A 1032 -8.35 -6.97 56.70
N MET A 1033 -9.29 -6.27 56.07
CA MET A 1033 -10.32 -5.47 56.74
C MET A 1033 -11.49 -6.30 57.27
N LEU A 1034 -11.71 -7.54 56.82
CA LEU A 1034 -12.88 -8.34 57.19
C LEU A 1034 -13.11 -8.48 58.71
N PRO A 1035 -12.09 -8.74 59.56
CA PRO A 1035 -12.29 -8.80 61.01
C PRO A 1035 -12.75 -7.46 61.60
N VAL A 1036 -12.24 -6.34 61.07
CA VAL A 1036 -12.58 -4.98 61.53
C VAL A 1036 -14.01 -4.60 61.11
N ILE A 1037 -14.44 -4.99 59.90
CA ILE A 1037 -15.82 -4.79 59.45
C ILE A 1037 -16.79 -5.67 60.27
N ALA A 1038 -16.41 -6.91 60.58
CA ALA A 1038 -17.24 -7.82 61.36
C ALA A 1038 -17.43 -7.38 62.82
N ASP A 1039 -16.35 -6.89 63.47
CA ASP A 1039 -16.39 -6.26 64.79
C ASP A 1039 -17.34 -5.05 64.81
N ARG A 1040 -17.19 -4.13 63.85
CA ARG A 1040 -18.05 -2.93 63.71
C ARG A 1040 -19.52 -3.26 63.38
N LEU A 1041 -19.79 -4.45 62.84
CA LEU A 1041 -21.14 -4.97 62.59
C LEU A 1041 -21.70 -5.81 63.76
N GLY A 1042 -20.91 -6.07 64.81
CA GLY A 1042 -21.31 -6.91 65.95
C GLY A 1042 -21.48 -8.39 65.61
N LEU A 1043 -20.77 -8.91 64.61
CA LEU A 1043 -20.90 -10.29 64.13
C LEU A 1043 -20.09 -11.26 65.01
N ASP A 1044 -20.63 -12.46 65.22
CA ASP A 1044 -19.89 -13.57 65.84
C ASP A 1044 -18.76 -14.04 64.93
N THR A 1045 -17.54 -13.59 65.23
CA THR A 1045 -16.32 -13.96 64.48
C THR A 1045 -15.72 -15.31 64.91
N GLN A 1046 -16.15 -15.88 66.04
CA GLN A 1046 -15.57 -17.10 66.61
C GLN A 1046 -15.97 -18.35 65.80
N ARG A 1047 -17.20 -18.38 65.29
CA ARG A 1047 -17.73 -19.51 64.52
C ARG A 1047 -17.77 -19.17 63.03
N ALA A 1048 -17.09 -19.95 62.20
CA ALA A 1048 -17.15 -19.77 60.74
C ALA A 1048 -18.58 -19.94 60.17
N SER A 1049 -19.42 -20.74 60.83
CA SER A 1049 -20.82 -20.98 60.45
C SER A 1049 -21.78 -19.80 60.69
N SER A 1050 -21.32 -18.68 61.26
CA SER A 1050 -22.09 -17.43 61.30
C SER A 1050 -22.09 -16.67 59.97
N LEU A 1051 -21.26 -17.09 59.00
CA LEU A 1051 -21.03 -16.41 57.71
C LEU A 1051 -20.59 -14.94 57.86
N TRP A 1052 -19.86 -14.64 58.95
CA TRP A 1052 -19.40 -13.29 59.26
C TRP A 1052 -18.47 -12.70 58.19
N ARG A 1053 -17.64 -13.52 57.56
CA ARG A 1053 -16.72 -13.09 56.50
C ARG A 1053 -17.50 -12.64 55.27
N ASP A 1054 -18.46 -13.46 54.88
CA ASP A 1054 -19.36 -13.27 53.75
C ASP A 1054 -20.13 -11.95 53.92
N ARG A 1055 -20.77 -11.75 55.09
CA ARG A 1055 -21.49 -10.49 55.38
C ARG A 1055 -20.56 -9.28 55.39
N ALA A 1056 -19.37 -9.38 55.99
CA ALA A 1056 -18.40 -8.30 56.02
C ALA A 1056 -17.87 -7.95 54.61
N GLN A 1057 -17.65 -8.95 53.75
CA GLN A 1057 -17.15 -8.77 52.38
C GLN A 1057 -18.22 -8.15 51.46
N VAL A 1058 -19.51 -8.48 51.67
CA VAL A 1058 -20.64 -7.83 50.99
C VAL A 1058 -20.69 -6.34 51.31
N GLU A 1059 -20.77 -5.94 52.59
CA GLU A 1059 -20.91 -4.52 52.96
C GLU A 1059 -19.65 -3.71 52.60
N LEU A 1060 -18.46 -4.32 52.66
CA LEU A 1060 -17.20 -3.72 52.20
C LEU A 1060 -17.19 -3.48 50.67
N THR A 1061 -17.72 -4.43 49.88
CA THR A 1061 -17.86 -4.26 48.42
C THR A 1061 -18.95 -3.25 48.07
N ARG A 1062 -20.04 -3.22 48.84
CA ARG A 1062 -21.16 -2.28 48.72
C ARG A 1062 -20.75 -0.83 49.05
N ALA A 1063 -19.88 -0.64 50.04
CA ALA A 1063 -19.23 0.64 50.30
C ALA A 1063 -18.39 1.11 49.10
N VAL A 1064 -17.63 0.22 48.45
CA VAL A 1064 -16.82 0.56 47.26
C VAL A 1064 -17.70 1.08 46.13
N VAL A 1065 -18.74 0.34 45.74
CA VAL A 1065 -19.66 0.74 44.65
C VAL A 1065 -20.25 2.13 44.93
N HIS A 1066 -20.93 2.28 46.07
CA HIS A 1066 -21.57 3.53 46.48
C HIS A 1066 -20.60 4.72 46.54
N SER A 1067 -19.36 4.50 46.99
CA SER A 1067 -18.35 5.57 47.09
C SER A 1067 -17.86 6.06 45.73
N PHE A 1068 -17.67 5.14 44.78
CA PHE A 1068 -17.22 5.50 43.43
C PHE A 1068 -18.33 6.19 42.64
N GLU A 1069 -19.56 5.68 42.69
CA GLU A 1069 -20.76 6.32 42.15
C GLU A 1069 -20.92 7.76 42.69
N ARG A 1070 -20.91 7.91 44.02
CA ARG A 1070 -21.03 9.21 44.70
C ARG A 1070 -19.88 10.16 44.37
N ALA A 1071 -18.68 9.64 44.08
CA ALA A 1071 -17.52 10.43 43.70
C ALA A 1071 -17.47 10.80 42.20
N GLY A 1072 -18.44 10.36 41.39
CA GLY A 1072 -18.46 10.54 39.94
C GLY A 1072 -17.34 9.77 39.22
N VAL A 1073 -16.90 8.65 39.81
CA VAL A 1073 -15.79 7.84 39.28
C VAL A 1073 -16.33 6.53 38.70
N LYS A 1074 -15.96 6.24 37.44
CA LYS A 1074 -16.40 5.05 36.73
C LYS A 1074 -15.92 3.77 37.43
N ILE A 1075 -16.87 2.89 37.72
CA ILE A 1075 -16.68 1.56 38.29
C ILE A 1075 -17.77 0.64 37.68
N VAL A 1076 -17.58 -0.68 37.77
CA VAL A 1076 -18.63 -1.66 37.49
C VAL A 1076 -18.75 -2.63 38.68
N ASP A 1077 -19.95 -3.09 39.01
CA ASP A 1077 -20.10 -4.19 39.96
C ASP A 1077 -19.84 -5.55 39.28
N HIS A 1078 -19.92 -6.64 40.05
CA HIS A 1078 -19.52 -7.96 39.58
C HIS A 1078 -20.63 -8.77 38.92
N HIS A 1079 -21.92 -8.41 39.11
CA HIS A 1079 -23.01 -8.98 38.34
C HIS A 1079 -23.05 -8.31 36.96
N THR A 1080 -23.05 -6.97 36.88
CA THR A 1080 -23.01 -6.28 35.58
C THR A 1080 -21.76 -6.63 34.77
N ALA A 1081 -20.57 -6.72 35.38
CA ALA A 1081 -19.38 -7.19 34.66
C ALA A 1081 -19.49 -8.63 34.13
N SER A 1082 -20.28 -9.49 34.79
CA SER A 1082 -20.53 -10.86 34.33
C SER A 1082 -21.49 -10.90 33.14
N GLU A 1083 -22.54 -10.07 33.15
CA GLU A 1083 -23.44 -9.91 32.00
C GLU A 1083 -22.74 -9.22 30.81
N ASP A 1084 -21.88 -8.22 31.06
CA ASP A 1084 -20.99 -7.62 30.04
C ASP A 1084 -20.10 -8.70 29.39
N PHE A 1085 -19.61 -9.66 30.19
CA PHE A 1085 -18.80 -10.77 29.70
C PHE A 1085 -19.61 -11.79 28.90
N LEU A 1086 -20.84 -12.12 29.30
CA LEU A 1086 -21.74 -12.92 28.47
C LEU A 1086 -22.06 -12.21 27.15
N GLN A 1087 -22.33 -10.90 27.17
CA GLN A 1087 -22.58 -10.14 25.95
C GLN A 1087 -21.35 -10.14 25.03
N PHE A 1088 -20.15 -10.01 25.59
CA PHE A 1088 -18.89 -10.19 24.85
C PHE A 1088 -18.79 -11.59 24.24
N ALA A 1089 -19.07 -12.64 25.02
CA ALA A 1089 -18.96 -14.01 24.56
C ALA A 1089 -19.94 -14.32 23.41
N GLN A 1090 -21.22 -13.97 23.59
CA GLN A 1090 -22.27 -14.08 22.57
C GLN A 1090 -21.95 -13.28 21.30
N ALA A 1091 -21.32 -12.11 21.42
CA ALA A 1091 -20.91 -11.30 20.27
C ALA A 1091 -19.72 -11.89 19.50
N GLU A 1092 -18.80 -12.58 20.18
CA GLU A 1092 -17.69 -13.30 19.55
C GLU A 1092 -18.16 -14.60 18.87
N GLU A 1093 -18.96 -15.38 19.57
CA GLU A 1093 -19.53 -16.65 19.10
C GLU A 1093 -20.51 -16.42 17.94
N GLY A 1094 -21.32 -15.36 18.02
CA GLY A 1094 -22.22 -14.91 16.94
C GLY A 1094 -21.52 -14.48 15.65
N VAL A 1095 -20.20 -14.29 15.65
CA VAL A 1095 -19.37 -14.10 14.44
C VAL A 1095 -18.40 -15.26 14.17
N GLY A 1096 -18.60 -16.39 14.86
CA GLY A 1096 -17.87 -17.65 14.67
C GLY A 1096 -16.50 -17.71 15.36
N ARG A 1097 -16.30 -17.04 16.50
CA ARG A 1097 -15.00 -16.96 17.20
C ARG A 1097 -15.10 -17.51 18.62
N CYS A 1098 -14.18 -18.41 18.98
CA CYS A 1098 -14.22 -19.09 20.28
C CYS A 1098 -13.72 -18.19 21.42
N VAL A 1099 -14.48 -18.16 22.52
CA VAL A 1099 -14.15 -17.35 23.69
C VAL A 1099 -13.24 -18.13 24.63
N HIS A 1100 -11.95 -17.81 24.65
CA HIS A 1100 -11.01 -18.40 25.61
C HIS A 1100 -11.05 -17.66 26.94
N MET A 1101 -11.13 -18.39 28.05
CA MET A 1101 -11.07 -17.81 29.39
C MET A 1101 -10.37 -18.69 30.43
N ARG A 1102 -9.77 -18.04 31.43
CA ARG A 1102 -9.44 -18.66 32.71
C ARG A 1102 -10.63 -18.45 33.63
N TRP A 1103 -11.53 -19.42 33.73
CA TRP A 1103 -12.74 -19.37 34.57
C TRP A 1103 -12.43 -18.85 35.99
N SER A 1104 -11.37 -19.36 36.63
CA SER A 1104 -10.86 -18.94 37.94
C SER A 1104 -10.34 -17.49 38.06
N TRP A 1105 -10.37 -16.70 36.99
CA TRP A 1105 -10.11 -15.26 36.96
C TRP A 1105 -11.28 -14.43 36.43
N ILE A 1106 -12.17 -15.02 35.61
CA ILE A 1106 -13.40 -14.35 35.14
C ILE A 1106 -14.46 -14.37 36.24
N VAL A 1107 -14.62 -15.51 36.92
CA VAL A 1107 -15.60 -15.68 38.00
C VAL A 1107 -15.27 -14.77 39.19
N PRO A 1108 -16.20 -13.89 39.62
CA PRO A 1108 -15.93 -12.97 40.71
C PRO A 1108 -15.65 -13.66 42.06
N PRO A 1109 -14.80 -13.08 42.92
CA PRO A 1109 -14.34 -13.68 44.18
C PRO A 1109 -15.36 -13.60 45.34
N ILE A 1110 -16.59 -13.21 45.06
CA ILE A 1110 -17.74 -13.15 45.96
C ILE A 1110 -19.00 -13.32 45.09
N GLY A 1111 -20.07 -13.89 45.64
CA GLY A 1111 -21.35 -14.06 44.93
C GLY A 1111 -21.30 -15.01 43.73
N SER A 1112 -20.22 -15.78 43.58
CA SER A 1112 -19.81 -16.43 42.33
C SER A 1112 -20.93 -17.19 41.61
N SER A 1113 -21.62 -18.12 42.27
CA SER A 1113 -22.71 -18.91 41.65
C SER A 1113 -24.00 -18.13 41.39
N ALA A 1114 -24.11 -16.89 41.87
CA ALA A 1114 -25.15 -15.92 41.50
C ALA A 1114 -24.68 -14.94 40.40
N THR A 1115 -23.59 -15.26 39.71
CA THR A 1115 -23.16 -14.62 38.47
C THR A 1115 -23.27 -15.61 37.30
N SER A 1116 -23.65 -15.12 36.13
CA SER A 1116 -23.79 -15.91 34.90
C SER A 1116 -22.51 -16.66 34.52
N VAL A 1117 -21.36 -15.99 34.58
CA VAL A 1117 -20.03 -16.53 34.18
C VAL A 1117 -19.57 -17.75 34.98
N PHE A 1118 -20.13 -17.99 36.17
CA PHE A 1118 -19.85 -19.22 36.93
C PHE A 1118 -20.38 -20.48 36.24
N HIS A 1119 -21.50 -20.35 35.49
CA HIS A 1119 -22.18 -21.45 34.81
C HIS A 1119 -21.71 -21.65 33.36
N MET A 1120 -20.71 -20.87 32.92
CA MET A 1120 -20.03 -21.08 31.64
C MET A 1120 -19.07 -22.28 31.74
N ASP A 1121 -19.09 -23.13 30.72
CA ASP A 1121 -18.36 -24.40 30.69
C ASP A 1121 -16.88 -24.21 30.26
N GLU A 1122 -15.95 -24.74 31.05
CA GLU A 1122 -14.51 -24.72 30.71
C GLU A 1122 -14.20 -25.57 29.46
N ASP A 1123 -15.00 -26.59 29.15
CA ASP A 1123 -14.82 -27.41 27.94
C ASP A 1123 -15.17 -26.61 26.66
N HIS A 1124 -16.15 -25.71 26.75
CA HIS A 1124 -16.55 -24.81 25.66
C HIS A 1124 -15.68 -23.54 25.57
N HIS A 1125 -15.12 -23.08 26.70
CA HIS A 1125 -14.38 -21.81 26.80
C HIS A 1125 -12.94 -21.96 27.37
N PRO A 1126 -12.09 -22.86 26.83
CA PRO A 1126 -10.84 -23.27 27.48
C PRO A 1126 -9.80 -22.14 27.61
N ASP A 1127 -8.98 -22.19 28.67
CA ASP A 1127 -7.95 -21.19 28.99
C ASP A 1127 -6.73 -21.26 28.06
N ILE A 1128 -6.92 -20.77 26.84
CA ILE A 1128 -5.91 -20.87 25.78
C ILE A 1128 -5.56 -19.46 25.31
N SER A 1129 -4.36 -19.04 25.70
CA SER A 1129 -3.84 -17.70 25.43
C SER A 1129 -3.34 -17.58 24.00
N LEU A 1130 -4.16 -17.03 23.10
CA LEU A 1130 -3.75 -16.68 21.73
C LEU A 1130 -2.79 -15.47 21.74
N LYS A 1131 -1.89 -15.33 20.76
CA LYS A 1131 -1.15 -14.07 20.50
C LYS A 1131 -1.83 -13.26 19.39
N PRO A 1132 -1.81 -11.91 19.40
CA PRO A 1132 -1.26 -11.01 20.42
C PRO A 1132 -1.89 -11.19 21.81
N ASN A 1133 -1.11 -10.93 22.88
CA ASN A 1133 -1.61 -10.99 24.26
C ASN A 1133 -0.76 -10.16 25.24
N LEU A 1134 -1.20 -10.13 26.49
CA LEU A 1134 -0.49 -9.55 27.62
C LEU A 1134 0.03 -10.67 28.53
N PHE A 1135 1.35 -10.76 28.69
CA PHE A 1135 2.01 -11.84 29.45
C PHE A 1135 2.77 -11.33 30.67
N TYR A 1136 2.84 -12.16 31.71
CA TYR A 1136 3.69 -11.89 32.88
C TYR A 1136 5.17 -12.11 32.53
N GLN A 1137 6.03 -11.27 33.10
CA GLN A 1137 7.48 -11.29 32.94
C GLN A 1137 8.16 -11.24 34.32
N PRO A 1138 9.39 -11.80 34.46
CA PRO A 1138 10.12 -11.74 35.73
C PRO A 1138 10.30 -10.31 36.25
N LYS A 1139 10.29 -10.15 37.59
CA LYS A 1139 10.52 -8.86 38.27
C LYS A 1139 11.83 -8.22 37.78
N PRO A 1140 11.87 -6.94 37.38
CA PRO A 1140 13.07 -6.29 36.81
C PRO A 1140 14.34 -6.29 37.68
N TRP A 1141 14.21 -6.61 38.97
CA TRP A 1141 15.29 -6.67 39.96
C TRP A 1141 15.51 -8.08 40.53
N ALA A 1142 14.83 -9.11 40.00
CA ALA A 1142 15.19 -10.50 40.28
C ALA A 1142 16.47 -10.82 39.49
N THR A 1143 17.46 -11.39 40.18
CA THR A 1143 18.65 -11.95 39.52
C THR A 1143 18.23 -13.11 38.62
N PRO A 1144 18.79 -13.25 37.40
CA PRO A 1144 18.74 -14.52 36.67
C PRO A 1144 19.27 -15.65 37.57
N ALA A 1145 18.65 -16.83 37.45
CA ALA A 1145 19.05 -18.06 38.14
C ALA A 1145 19.85 -18.96 37.20
#